data_AF-A0A8T7IF33-F1
#
_entry.id   AF-A0A8T7IF33-F1
#
_cell.length_a   1.000
_cell.length_b   1.000
_cell.length_c   1.000
_cell.angle_alpha   90.00
_cell.angle_beta   90.00
_cell.angle_gamma   90.00
#
_symmetry.space_group_name_H-M   'P 1'
#
loop_
_entity.id
_entity.type
_entity.pdbx_description
1 polymer ?
#
loop_
_entity_poly.entity_id
_entity_poly.type
_entity_poly.pdbx_seq_one_letter_code
_entity_poly.pdbx_strand_id
1 'polypeptide(L)'
;MNRLLLVSLMLITCCLKAEDNNLKTLEGELEVLIEDNFETKQTRLHYNLIDNNSNKVYPLNIAESEANKLLTGQKVSVTGYWHSEPQVNKNKKSTETLNSFNVDRLSIVSNPTQKNKSGSRPTDVRAAMIVLVDFTDEQTSSYFTRAQIEKAMYSEVTSDKSANLATEHSSFFQARFNNDVDNNGSPDVFGPIQLPYAANSSCDRTTWTPDADQALSDSGVNLSQYRHRVYVYPKNVGCGWAGLAHVGCGTTCRAWIQTGIGSMPFVLAHELGHNLGSSHAATLNADGTLNEYGDKTDYMGSGYRPMNAAHRDLLGYYNDFPEFLLGLTRSSDVTITTMEKDLRDPNITDFQALKIPTSLSDHLYISYRKNEGVFGMASNFDERISIHRLEGLKSVFISHIGQGETFEDTDRGVKVEALATGGDTAEVRIIVNNQDSCIARKPSVAITESLIETDHSGTSLETQVNITNNDSSGCSARQFNLGLTSDAGLSVTSNNMSVSAEADGVTSIVLEATSELNAANGDYQFQFILTDPNAEFAPTLSGQATYRIVQDTTAPSAPNRPSVSATESEVTLNWTAVNDVDQLEYLIYRDNALIATTSDTTYIDNAVVLDETYSYYITARDSSGNESVASDTVDVQVKQPEDEGGAIFFVTLLLLSCYRLRKRV
;
A
#
# COMPACT_ATOMS: atom_id res chain seq x y z
N MET A 1 24.12 73.37 49.15
CA MET A 1 25.29 72.71 49.79
C MET A 1 24.76 71.50 50.55
N ASN A 2 25.32 70.31 50.55
CA ASN A 2 26.27 69.62 49.68
C ASN A 2 26.22 68.17 50.19
N ARG A 3 26.32 67.18 49.30
CA ARG A 3 26.37 65.72 49.59
C ARG A 3 25.03 65.02 49.85
N LEU A 4 24.36 64.55 48.80
CA LEU A 4 23.67 63.23 48.80
C LEU A 4 23.29 62.75 47.37
N LEU A 5 24.16 62.99 46.36
CA LEU A 5 23.84 62.68 44.95
C LEU A 5 24.99 62.00 44.19
N LEU A 6 25.78 61.14 44.86
CA LEU A 6 26.93 60.49 44.23
C LEU A 6 27.19 59.03 44.65
N VAL A 7 26.20 58.31 45.19
CA VAL A 7 26.37 56.88 45.57
C VAL A 7 25.29 55.95 44.97
N SER A 8 24.39 56.43 44.11
CA SER A 8 23.36 55.58 43.50
C SER A 8 23.42 55.47 41.97
N LEU A 9 24.56 55.82 41.36
CA LEU A 9 24.80 55.66 39.92
C LEU A 9 26.17 55.03 39.62
N MET A 10 26.67 54.21 40.54
CA MET A 10 27.92 53.44 40.40
C MET A 10 27.77 52.00 40.90
N LEU A 11 26.54 51.47 40.84
CA LEU A 11 26.19 50.07 41.16
C LEU A 11 25.35 49.41 40.05
N ILE A 12 25.11 50.09 38.92
CA ILE A 12 24.38 49.56 37.75
C ILE A 12 25.24 49.73 36.49
N THR A 13 26.54 49.44 36.61
CA THR A 13 27.45 49.36 35.44
C THR A 13 28.60 48.36 35.67
N CYS A 14 28.46 47.44 36.63
CA CYS A 14 29.45 46.38 36.89
C CYS A 14 28.87 44.96 36.91
N CYS A 15 27.61 44.75 36.48
CA CYS A 15 27.08 43.41 36.15
C CYS A 15 26.74 43.24 34.65
N LEU A 16 27.23 44.14 33.81
CA LEU A 16 27.24 43.98 32.35
C LEU A 16 28.64 44.31 31.83
N LYS A 17 29.67 43.76 32.48
CA LYS A 17 30.94 43.53 31.82
C LYS A 17 30.83 42.14 31.21
N ALA A 18 30.68 42.14 29.90
CA ALA A 18 30.87 41.01 29.01
C ALA A 18 31.82 39.93 29.60
N GLU A 19 31.27 38.76 29.89
CA GLU A 19 31.95 37.49 29.61
C GLU A 19 31.71 37.11 28.13
N ASP A 20 31.90 38.06 27.21
CA ASP A 20 32.38 37.66 25.89
C ASP A 20 33.86 37.31 26.08
N ASN A 21 34.13 36.02 26.29
CA ASN A 21 35.28 35.28 25.76
C ASN A 21 35.52 34.00 26.55
N ASN A 22 34.81 32.94 26.17
CA ASN A 22 35.42 31.66 25.81
C ASN A 22 34.44 30.69 25.15
N LEU A 23 33.42 31.22 24.45
CA LEU A 23 32.69 30.39 23.50
C LEU A 23 33.66 29.97 22.40
N LYS A 24 33.86 28.66 22.28
CA LYS A 24 34.61 28.05 21.20
C LYS A 24 33.62 27.42 20.25
N THR A 25 33.95 27.42 18.96
CA THR A 25 33.24 26.64 17.96
C THR A 25 34.11 25.48 17.57
N LEU A 26 33.55 24.27 17.63
CA LEU A 26 34.16 23.04 17.18
C LEU A 26 33.32 22.48 16.04
N GLU A 27 33.99 21.94 15.04
CA GLU A 27 33.35 21.31 13.88
C GLU A 27 33.83 19.88 13.76
N GLY A 28 32.90 18.96 13.60
CA GLY A 28 33.22 17.55 13.68
C GLY A 28 32.09 16.65 13.28
N GLU A 29 32.36 15.36 13.37
CA GLU A 29 31.37 14.30 13.23
C GLU A 29 30.86 13.91 14.63
N LEU A 30 29.55 13.76 14.77
CA LEU A 30 28.94 13.33 16.01
C LEU A 30 29.01 11.80 16.15
N GLU A 31 29.40 11.34 17.33
CA GLU A 31 29.17 9.98 17.79
C GLU A 31 28.09 10.02 18.89
N VAL A 32 26.99 9.30 18.66
CA VAL A 32 25.88 9.16 19.60
C VAL A 32 25.80 7.71 20.02
N LEU A 33 25.98 7.46 21.32
CA LEU A 33 25.92 6.13 21.91
C LEU A 33 24.78 6.05 22.91
N ILE A 34 24.13 4.90 22.96
CA ILE A 34 23.10 4.58 23.94
C ILE A 34 23.51 3.31 24.69
N GLU A 35 23.60 3.39 26.02
CA GLU A 35 23.85 2.27 26.93
C GLU A 35 22.52 1.75 27.48
N ASP A 36 22.31 0.44 27.39
CA ASP A 36 21.03 -0.19 27.67
C ASP A 36 21.14 -1.27 28.75
N ASN A 37 20.49 -1.02 29.88
CA ASN A 37 20.35 -1.98 30.95
C ASN A 37 18.89 -2.38 31.15
N PHE A 38 18.51 -3.50 30.53
CA PHE A 38 17.16 -4.06 30.63
C PHE A 38 16.80 -4.59 32.02
N GLU A 39 17.78 -4.94 32.86
CA GLU A 39 17.52 -5.44 34.23
C GLU A 39 17.12 -4.30 35.16
N THR A 40 17.85 -3.18 35.11
CA THR A 40 17.56 -1.99 35.94
C THR A 40 16.62 -1.00 35.26
N LYS A 41 16.31 -1.21 33.97
CA LYS A 41 15.53 -0.29 33.11
C LYS A 41 16.12 1.11 33.07
N GLN A 42 17.45 1.19 33.03
CA GLN A 42 18.19 2.43 32.93
C GLN A 42 18.83 2.54 31.55
N THR A 43 18.84 3.75 31.02
CA THR A 43 19.56 4.10 29.80
C THR A 43 20.54 5.24 30.07
N ARG A 44 21.59 5.31 29.27
CA ARG A 44 22.49 6.45 29.25
C ARG A 44 22.87 6.82 27.81
N LEU A 45 22.61 8.07 27.45
CA LEU A 45 23.04 8.63 26.17
C LEU A 45 24.38 9.34 26.32
N HIS A 46 25.27 9.12 25.37
CA HIS A 46 26.56 9.79 25.26
C HIS A 46 26.64 10.48 23.91
N TYR A 47 27.00 11.76 23.95
CA TYR A 47 27.21 12.57 22.78
C TYR A 47 28.69 12.96 22.75
N ASN A 48 29.39 12.56 21.70
CA ASN A 48 30.80 12.92 21.52
C ASN A 48 30.98 13.62 20.17
N LEU A 49 31.79 14.67 20.14
CA LEU A 49 32.25 15.29 18.91
C LEU A 49 33.64 14.75 18.55
N ILE A 50 33.78 14.19 17.35
CA ILE A 50 35.07 13.87 16.75
C ILE A 50 35.48 15.09 15.93
N ASP A 51 36.39 15.90 16.47
CA ASP A 51 36.80 17.17 15.86
C ASP A 51 37.58 16.94 14.56
N ASN A 52 37.16 17.62 13.48
CA ASN A 52 37.71 17.45 12.13
C ASN A 52 39.21 17.80 12.03
N ASN A 53 39.68 18.71 12.88
CA ASN A 53 41.05 19.24 12.79
C ASN A 53 42.05 18.39 13.58
N SER A 54 41.63 17.91 14.74
CA SER A 54 42.50 17.24 15.69
C SER A 54 42.26 15.74 15.82
N ASN A 55 41.15 15.22 15.26
CA ASN A 55 40.62 13.88 15.49
C ASN A 55 40.44 13.53 16.98
N LYS A 56 40.36 14.55 17.84
CA LYS A 56 40.10 14.36 19.27
C LYS A 56 38.62 14.19 19.49
N VAL A 57 38.31 13.30 20.43
CA VAL A 57 36.93 13.04 20.88
C VAL A 57 36.63 13.95 22.07
N TYR A 58 35.53 14.69 21.99
CA TYR A 58 35.09 15.63 23.01
C TYR A 58 33.69 15.25 23.50
N PRO A 59 33.52 14.85 24.77
CA PRO A 59 32.20 14.63 25.35
C PRO A 59 31.41 15.93 25.37
N LEU A 60 30.19 15.88 24.84
CA LEU A 60 29.26 17.01 24.78
C LEU A 60 28.21 16.88 25.89
N ASN A 61 27.92 17.99 26.54
CA ASN A 61 26.74 18.12 27.38
C ASN A 61 25.69 18.93 26.62
N ILE A 62 24.64 18.24 26.16
CA ILE A 62 23.61 18.76 25.26
C ILE A 62 22.29 18.84 26.02
N ALA A 63 21.52 19.91 25.79
CA ALA A 63 20.17 20.03 26.31
C ALA A 63 19.28 18.86 25.81
N GLU A 64 18.49 18.28 26.70
CA GLU A 64 17.65 17.10 26.42
C GLU A 64 16.71 17.31 25.21
N SER A 65 16.21 18.53 25.01
CA SER A 65 15.35 18.91 23.88
C SER A 65 15.99 18.77 22.49
N GLU A 66 17.32 18.85 22.45
CA GLU A 66 18.14 18.72 21.22
C GLU A 66 18.70 17.30 21.08
N ALA A 67 18.98 16.65 22.22
CA ALA A 67 19.70 15.39 22.32
C ALA A 67 19.01 14.24 21.55
N ASN A 68 17.69 14.10 21.71
CA ASN A 68 16.91 12.97 21.18
C ASN A 68 16.67 13.01 19.64
N LYS A 69 17.32 13.91 18.91
CA LYS A 69 17.21 14.06 17.44
C LYS A 69 18.52 13.77 16.70
N LEU A 70 19.58 13.51 17.46
CA LEU A 70 20.93 13.44 16.92
C LEU A 70 21.31 12.01 16.56
N LEU A 71 22.08 11.89 15.48
CA LEU A 71 22.54 10.61 14.94
C LEU A 71 24.07 10.60 14.83
N THR A 72 24.65 9.43 15.05
CA THR A 72 26.04 9.14 14.72
C THR A 72 26.27 9.38 13.24
N GLY A 73 27.37 10.06 12.90
CA GLY A 73 27.74 10.40 11.53
C GLY A 73 27.26 11.78 11.06
N GLN A 74 26.45 12.49 11.84
CA GLN A 74 26.08 13.86 11.52
C GLN A 74 27.30 14.77 11.62
N LYS A 75 27.52 15.58 10.58
CA LYS A 75 28.50 16.66 10.66
C LYS A 75 27.83 17.84 11.33
N VAL A 76 28.43 18.32 12.41
CA VAL A 76 27.86 19.37 13.26
C VAL A 76 28.87 20.49 13.49
N SER A 77 28.35 21.70 13.71
CA SER A 77 29.09 22.82 14.26
C SER A 77 28.50 23.13 15.64
N VAL A 78 29.33 22.99 16.67
CA VAL A 78 28.96 23.09 18.07
C VAL A 78 29.66 24.30 18.67
N THR A 79 28.89 25.25 19.19
CA THR A 79 29.41 26.41 19.92
C THR A 79 29.08 26.28 21.39
N GLY A 80 30.07 26.48 22.25
CA GLY A 80 29.94 26.22 23.67
C GLY A 80 31.22 26.54 24.43
N TYR A 81 31.32 26.08 25.67
CA TYR A 81 32.47 26.34 26.52
C TYR A 81 32.93 25.09 27.26
N TRP A 82 34.20 25.07 27.65
CA TRP A 82 34.76 23.97 28.44
C TRP A 82 34.25 24.03 29.87
N HIS A 83 33.68 22.93 30.33
CA HIS A 83 33.38 22.72 31.74
C HIS A 83 34.23 21.56 32.27
N SER A 84 35.06 21.85 33.26
CA SER A 84 35.72 20.84 34.07
C SER A 84 34.90 20.62 35.34
N GLU A 85 34.34 19.43 35.53
CA GLU A 85 33.66 19.08 36.77
C GLU A 85 34.44 17.97 37.50
N PRO A 86 34.79 18.15 38.79
CA PRO A 86 35.43 17.10 39.56
C PRO A 86 34.39 16.04 39.93
N GLN A 87 34.49 14.85 39.32
CA GLN A 87 33.64 13.71 39.67
C GLN A 87 34.33 12.86 40.73
N VAL A 88 33.64 12.64 41.87
CA VAL A 88 34.11 11.72 42.91
C VAL A 88 33.76 10.31 42.47
N ASN A 89 34.76 9.55 42.01
CA ASN A 89 34.57 8.15 41.69
C ASN A 89 34.40 7.37 43.01
N LYS A 90 33.13 7.10 43.38
CA LYS A 90 32.77 6.40 44.63
C LYS A 90 33.43 5.03 44.75
N ASN A 91 33.82 4.42 43.63
CA ASN A 91 34.44 3.10 43.59
C ASN A 91 35.98 3.14 43.60
N LYS A 92 36.61 4.23 43.14
CA LYS A 92 38.09 4.35 43.08
C LYS A 92 38.70 5.28 44.14
N LYS A 93 37.92 5.98 44.98
CA LYS A 93 38.41 7.03 45.90
C LYS A 93 39.36 8.02 45.20
N SER A 94 39.12 8.29 43.92
CA SER A 94 39.85 9.27 43.12
C SER A 94 38.89 10.34 42.61
N THR A 95 39.38 11.57 42.53
CA THR A 95 38.71 12.67 41.82
C THR A 95 39.25 12.68 40.40
N GLU A 96 38.43 12.26 39.43
CA GLU A 96 38.72 12.46 38.01
C GLU A 96 38.04 13.74 37.56
N THR A 97 38.78 14.64 36.93
CA THR A 97 38.21 15.83 36.29
C THR A 97 37.78 15.44 34.89
N LEU A 98 36.47 15.25 34.69
CA LEU A 98 35.93 15.08 33.35
C LEU A 98 35.76 16.47 32.73
N ASN A 99 36.44 16.69 31.61
CA ASN A 99 36.25 17.87 30.80
C ASN A 99 35.16 17.56 29.79
N SER A 100 34.00 18.19 29.93
CA SER A 100 32.93 18.17 28.94
C SER A 100 32.84 19.53 28.25
N PHE A 101 32.31 19.51 27.03
CA PHE A 101 31.98 20.71 26.30
C PHE A 101 30.50 21.01 26.50
N ASN A 102 30.18 22.03 27.30
CA ASN A 102 28.81 22.48 27.49
C ASN A 102 28.35 23.19 26.22
N VAL A 103 27.32 22.64 25.58
CA VAL A 103 26.82 23.14 24.30
C VAL A 103 25.84 24.28 24.55
N ASP A 104 26.13 25.45 23.97
CA ASP A 104 25.22 26.60 23.90
C ASP A 104 24.38 26.55 22.63
N ARG A 105 25.02 26.23 21.50
CA ARG A 105 24.37 26.09 20.20
C ARG A 105 24.92 24.89 19.43
N LEU A 106 24.02 24.13 18.84
CA LEU A 106 24.34 23.03 17.93
C LEU A 106 23.64 23.28 16.59
N SER A 107 24.37 23.09 15.50
CA SER A 107 23.81 23.12 14.15
C SER A 107 24.26 21.89 13.37
N ILE A 108 23.31 21.23 12.72
CA ILE A 108 23.60 20.12 11.80
C ILE A 108 24.01 20.73 10.47
N VAL A 109 25.27 20.53 10.10
CA VAL A 109 25.85 20.99 8.83
C VAL A 109 25.43 20.04 7.71
N SER A 110 25.46 18.73 7.97
CA SER A 110 24.95 17.72 7.05
C SER A 110 24.64 16.41 7.77
N ASN A 111 23.60 15.72 7.31
CA ASN A 111 23.32 14.34 7.72
C ASN A 111 24.28 13.36 7.03
N PRO A 112 24.61 12.22 7.65
CA PRO A 112 25.34 11.16 6.97
C PRO A 112 24.53 10.69 5.77
N THR A 113 25.21 10.31 4.68
CA THR A 113 24.55 9.59 3.58
C THR A 113 24.02 8.27 4.11
N GLN A 114 22.74 8.25 4.50
CA GLN A 114 22.00 7.01 4.61
C GLN A 114 21.78 6.53 3.17
N LYS A 115 22.37 5.38 2.80
CA LYS A 115 22.04 4.70 1.55
C LYS A 115 20.58 4.20 1.65
N ASN A 116 19.61 5.09 1.51
CA ASN A 116 18.25 4.70 1.21
C ASN A 116 17.87 5.28 -0.15
N LYS A 117 17.25 4.43 -0.96
CA LYS A 117 16.63 4.68 -2.27
C LYS A 117 17.52 4.49 -3.50
N SER A 118 17.39 3.30 -4.10
CA SER A 118 17.17 3.21 -5.56
C SER A 118 15.80 2.57 -5.76
N GLY A 119 14.95 3.24 -6.55
CA GLY A 119 13.73 2.65 -7.06
C GLY A 119 14.00 1.34 -7.81
N SER A 120 13.00 0.47 -7.81
CA SER A 120 12.97 -0.93 -8.28
C SER A 120 13.53 -1.97 -7.30
N ARG A 121 12.71 -2.43 -6.33
CA ARG A 121 12.92 -3.60 -5.44
C ARG A 121 14.31 -4.27 -5.57
N PRO A 122 15.31 -3.82 -4.79
CA PRO A 122 16.17 -4.78 -4.13
C PRO A 122 15.91 -4.63 -2.63
N THR A 123 15.90 -5.76 -1.92
CA THR A 123 16.02 -5.74 -0.47
C THR A 123 17.26 -4.92 -0.08
N ASP A 124 17.12 -3.98 0.86
CA ASP A 124 18.24 -3.33 1.54
C ASP A 124 18.97 -4.40 2.36
N VAL A 125 19.89 -5.09 1.68
CA VAL A 125 20.74 -6.12 2.26
C VAL A 125 21.94 -5.42 2.90
N ARG A 126 21.92 -5.37 4.22
CA ARG A 126 22.93 -4.68 5.03
C ARG A 126 24.04 -5.65 5.39
N ALA A 127 25.27 -5.29 5.06
CA ALA A 127 26.44 -6.05 5.48
C ALA A 127 26.69 -5.87 6.99
N ALA A 128 26.50 -6.94 7.75
CA ALA A 128 26.74 -6.98 9.19
C ALA A 128 27.62 -8.18 9.55
N MET A 129 28.53 -7.98 10.50
CA MET A 129 29.32 -9.06 11.09
C MET A 129 29.18 -9.10 12.61
N ILE A 130 29.39 -10.28 13.17
CA ILE A 130 29.53 -10.49 14.61
C ILE A 130 31.00 -10.80 14.95
N VAL A 131 31.54 -10.16 15.97
CA VAL A 131 32.90 -10.38 16.48
C VAL A 131 32.80 -10.88 17.91
N LEU A 132 33.20 -12.12 18.14
CA LEU A 132 33.35 -12.70 19.47
C LEU A 132 34.68 -12.22 20.04
N VAL A 133 34.65 -11.60 21.21
CA VAL A 133 35.84 -11.02 21.85
C VAL A 133 36.07 -11.70 23.19
N ASP A 134 37.32 -12.07 23.43
CA ASP A 134 37.76 -12.80 24.61
C ASP A 134 39.01 -12.18 25.27
N PHE A 135 39.30 -12.59 26.51
CA PHE A 135 40.29 -11.94 27.38
C PHE A 135 41.26 -12.95 28.01
N THR A 136 42.39 -12.45 28.51
CA THR A 136 43.49 -13.29 29.05
C THR A 136 43.21 -13.96 30.38
N ASP A 137 42.21 -13.51 31.15
CA ASP A 137 41.81 -14.11 32.43
C ASP A 137 40.85 -15.28 32.20
N GLU A 138 41.21 -16.48 32.72
CA GLU A 138 40.63 -17.82 32.48
C GLU A 138 39.09 -18.03 32.65
N GLN A 139 38.27 -16.99 32.80
CA GLN A 139 36.81 -17.10 33.04
C GLN A 139 35.93 -16.99 31.79
N THR A 140 36.43 -17.49 30.66
CA THR A 140 35.87 -17.23 29.33
C THR A 140 35.03 -18.38 28.76
N SER A 141 34.56 -19.30 29.61
CA SER A 141 33.84 -20.51 29.18
C SER A 141 32.32 -20.35 29.00
N SER A 142 31.76 -19.14 29.14
CA SER A 142 30.30 -18.91 29.11
C SER A 142 29.78 -18.13 27.89
N TYR A 143 30.39 -18.35 26.73
CA TYR A 143 29.82 -17.87 25.46
C TYR A 143 28.60 -18.68 25.06
N PHE A 144 27.67 -18.02 24.36
CA PHE A 144 26.83 -18.76 23.41
C PHE A 144 27.77 -19.40 22.38
N THR A 145 27.51 -20.65 22.01
CA THR A 145 28.28 -21.28 20.93
C THR A 145 28.12 -20.46 19.64
N ARG A 146 29.11 -20.54 18.73
CA ARG A 146 29.02 -19.89 17.42
C ARG A 146 27.66 -20.15 16.75
N ALA A 147 27.21 -21.41 16.73
CA ALA A 147 25.91 -21.80 16.20
C ALA A 147 24.72 -21.12 16.89
N GLN A 148 24.77 -20.91 18.21
CA GLN A 148 23.71 -20.17 18.93
C GLN A 148 23.67 -18.69 18.53
N ILE A 149 24.83 -18.08 18.28
CA ILE A 149 24.94 -16.67 17.85
C ILE A 149 24.49 -16.50 16.41
N GLU A 150 24.95 -17.38 15.52
CA GLU A 150 24.49 -17.45 14.12
C GLU A 150 22.96 -17.59 14.07
N LYS A 151 22.41 -18.49 14.89
CA LYS A 151 20.97 -18.68 15.01
C LYS A 151 20.26 -17.43 15.52
N ALA A 152 20.78 -16.79 16.57
CA ALA A 152 20.18 -15.59 17.17
C ALA A 152 20.19 -14.38 16.24
N MET A 153 21.23 -14.23 15.42
CA MET A 153 21.38 -13.10 14.51
C MET A 153 20.69 -13.35 13.16
N TYR A 154 20.97 -14.49 12.53
CA TYR A 154 20.73 -14.70 11.09
C TYR A 154 19.70 -15.79 10.74
N SER A 155 19.18 -16.57 11.69
CA SER A 155 18.25 -17.66 11.35
C SER A 155 17.00 -17.14 10.64
N GLU A 156 16.64 -17.78 9.52
CA GLU A 156 15.37 -17.53 8.80
C GLU A 156 14.23 -18.42 9.34
N VAL A 157 14.52 -19.32 10.29
CA VAL A 157 13.50 -20.18 10.90
C VAL A 157 12.67 -19.36 11.89
N THR A 158 11.36 -19.24 11.64
CA THR A 158 10.44 -18.39 12.40
C THR A 158 10.40 -18.71 13.91
N SER A 159 10.55 -19.98 14.29
CA SER A 159 10.59 -20.38 15.71
C SER A 159 11.78 -19.79 16.48
N ASP A 160 12.84 -19.40 15.77
CA ASP A 160 14.07 -18.91 16.37
C ASP A 160 13.99 -17.43 16.72
N LYS A 161 13.09 -16.69 16.06
CA LYS A 161 12.87 -15.25 16.25
C LYS A 161 14.21 -14.51 16.25
N SER A 162 15.00 -14.67 15.19
CA SER A 162 16.30 -14.01 15.06
C SER A 162 16.16 -12.49 14.98
N ALA A 163 17.26 -11.77 15.24
CA ALA A 163 17.31 -10.32 15.07
C ALA A 163 17.07 -9.90 13.60
N ASN A 164 17.52 -10.71 12.65
CA ASN A 164 17.23 -10.51 11.23
C ASN A 164 15.73 -10.59 10.94
N LEU A 165 15.03 -11.62 11.44
CA LEU A 165 13.58 -11.73 11.28
C LEU A 165 12.82 -10.54 11.90
N ALA A 166 13.27 -10.03 13.06
CA ALA A 166 12.66 -8.86 13.68
C ALA A 166 12.77 -7.62 12.78
N THR A 167 13.93 -7.44 12.11
CA THR A 167 14.18 -6.36 11.16
C THR A 167 13.36 -6.52 9.89
N GLU A 168 13.29 -7.72 9.34
CA GLU A 168 12.49 -8.03 8.14
C GLU A 168 11.01 -7.76 8.39
N HIS A 169 10.44 -8.29 9.48
CA HIS A 169 9.03 -8.07 9.81
C HIS A 169 8.70 -6.60 10.15
N SER A 170 9.68 -5.81 10.63
CA SER A 170 9.49 -4.38 10.88
C SER A 170 9.53 -3.55 9.60
N SER A 171 10.22 -4.04 8.58
CA SER A 171 10.49 -3.32 7.33
C SER A 171 9.67 -3.84 6.15
N PHE A 172 8.63 -4.65 6.37
CA PHE A 172 7.88 -5.28 5.27
C PHE A 172 8.77 -6.13 4.35
N PHE A 173 9.78 -6.77 4.96
CA PHE A 173 10.82 -7.55 4.30
C PHE A 173 11.67 -6.74 3.30
N GLN A 174 11.71 -5.41 3.45
CA GLN A 174 12.57 -4.56 2.65
C GLN A 174 14.01 -4.56 3.15
N ALA A 175 14.23 -4.69 4.46
CA ALA A 175 15.55 -4.62 5.05
C ALA A 175 15.90 -5.92 5.76
N ARG A 176 17.15 -6.38 5.55
CA ARG A 176 17.72 -7.54 6.22
C ARG A 176 19.22 -7.38 6.41
N PHE A 177 19.80 -8.19 7.28
CA PHE A 177 21.24 -8.31 7.44
C PHE A 177 21.76 -9.50 6.65
N ASN A 178 22.74 -9.27 5.77
CA ASN A 178 23.41 -10.35 5.06
C ASN A 178 24.15 -11.23 6.07
N ASN A 179 23.94 -12.54 5.96
CA ASN A 179 24.65 -13.50 6.79
C ASN A 179 26.02 -13.86 6.23
N ASP A 180 26.25 -13.77 4.92
CA ASP A 180 27.50 -14.15 4.25
C ASP A 180 27.90 -13.07 3.21
N VAL A 181 28.62 -12.06 3.67
CA VAL A 181 29.09 -10.90 2.88
C VAL A 181 30.34 -11.26 2.08
N ASP A 182 31.22 -12.11 2.62
CA ASP A 182 32.44 -12.53 1.95
C ASP A 182 32.23 -13.70 0.97
N ASN A 183 31.03 -14.29 0.94
CA ASN A 183 30.60 -15.41 0.09
C ASN A 183 31.42 -16.68 0.31
N ASN A 184 31.83 -16.93 1.56
CA ASN A 184 32.59 -18.13 1.91
C ASN A 184 31.69 -19.35 2.22
N GLY A 185 30.37 -19.19 2.20
CA GLY A 185 29.37 -20.23 2.46
C GLY A 185 29.03 -20.43 3.95
N SER A 186 29.49 -19.55 4.84
CA SER A 186 29.23 -19.59 6.28
C SER A 186 28.84 -18.20 6.81
N PRO A 187 28.03 -18.11 7.87
CA PRO A 187 27.72 -16.81 8.45
C PRO A 187 28.95 -16.06 8.97
N ASP A 188 28.97 -14.74 8.80
CA ASP A 188 30.02 -13.79 9.21
C ASP A 188 30.09 -13.60 10.74
N VAL A 189 30.48 -14.67 11.43
CA VAL A 189 30.77 -14.68 12.86
C VAL A 189 32.26 -14.98 13.06
N PHE A 190 33.00 -13.98 13.52
CA PHE A 190 34.45 -14.05 13.69
C PHE A 190 34.85 -14.23 15.16
N GLY A 191 36.02 -14.82 15.39
CA GLY A 191 36.57 -15.04 16.73
C GLY A 191 36.21 -16.41 17.35
N PRO A 192 36.43 -16.58 18.66
CA PRO A 192 36.81 -15.55 19.63
C PRO A 192 38.18 -14.93 19.38
N ILE A 193 38.24 -13.61 19.34
CA ILE A 193 39.47 -12.82 19.28
C ILE A 193 40.01 -12.66 20.70
N GLN A 194 41.18 -13.23 20.97
CA GLN A 194 41.84 -13.10 22.27
C GLN A 194 42.56 -11.76 22.37
N LEU A 195 42.03 -10.85 23.19
CA LEU A 195 42.66 -9.57 23.48
C LEU A 195 43.68 -9.70 24.61
N PRO A 196 44.79 -8.95 24.58
CA PRO A 196 45.88 -9.02 25.57
C PRO A 196 45.54 -8.26 26.88
N TYR A 197 44.28 -8.28 27.30
CA TYR A 197 43.76 -7.57 28.47
C TYR A 197 43.11 -8.53 29.45
N ALA A 198 43.06 -8.15 30.73
CA ALA A 198 42.13 -8.77 31.67
C ALA A 198 40.76 -8.11 31.54
N ALA A 199 39.69 -8.91 31.59
CA ALA A 199 38.33 -8.40 31.59
C ALA A 199 38.11 -7.45 32.78
N ASN A 200 37.32 -6.41 32.57
CA ASN A 200 36.94 -5.48 33.63
C ASN A 200 35.54 -4.91 33.39
N SER A 201 34.87 -4.54 34.48
CA SER A 201 33.50 -4.04 34.45
C SER A 201 33.34 -2.63 33.87
N SER A 202 34.43 -1.95 33.51
CA SER A 202 34.35 -0.66 32.80
C SER A 202 34.17 -0.80 31.30
N CYS A 203 34.34 -2.01 30.76
CA CYS A 203 34.15 -2.37 29.36
C CYS A 203 34.72 -1.34 28.38
N ASP A 204 36.05 -1.24 28.40
CA ASP A 204 36.81 -0.22 27.67
C ASP A 204 36.79 -0.45 26.15
N ARG A 205 35.66 -0.11 25.53
CA ARG A 205 35.50 -0.17 24.07
C ARG A 205 36.52 0.68 23.31
N THR A 206 37.08 1.71 23.94
CA THR A 206 37.98 2.66 23.26
C THR A 206 39.33 2.03 22.96
N THR A 207 39.72 1.00 23.72
CA THR A 207 40.94 0.21 23.48
C THR A 207 40.62 -1.15 22.88
N TRP A 208 39.60 -1.85 23.38
CA TRP A 208 39.29 -3.22 22.96
C TRP A 208 38.78 -3.32 21.53
N THR A 209 37.96 -2.35 21.10
CA THR A 209 37.36 -2.41 19.75
C THR A 209 38.40 -2.18 18.64
N PRO A 210 39.27 -1.16 18.71
CA PRO A 210 40.36 -1.02 17.73
C PRO A 210 41.30 -2.22 17.67
N ASP A 211 41.63 -2.83 18.81
CA ASP A 211 42.51 -4.00 18.83
C ASP A 211 41.84 -5.26 18.25
N ALA A 212 40.54 -5.43 18.48
CA ALA A 212 39.76 -6.48 17.83
C ALA A 212 39.65 -6.26 16.31
N ASP A 213 39.37 -5.03 15.87
CA ASP A 213 39.38 -4.63 14.45
C ASP A 213 40.77 -4.92 13.81
N GLN A 214 41.87 -4.61 14.52
CA GLN A 214 43.23 -4.89 14.04
C GLN A 214 43.50 -6.39 13.91
N ALA A 215 43.16 -7.19 14.93
CA ALA A 215 43.37 -8.64 14.91
C ALA A 215 42.60 -9.33 13.77
N LEU A 216 41.38 -8.86 13.46
CA LEU A 216 40.60 -9.33 12.31
C LEU A 216 41.26 -8.95 10.97
N SER A 217 41.72 -7.71 10.86
CA SER A 217 42.42 -7.23 9.67
C SER A 217 43.72 -8.03 9.42
N ASP A 218 44.48 -8.31 10.47
CA ASP A 218 45.69 -9.14 10.41
C ASP A 218 45.38 -10.60 10.01
N SER A 219 44.17 -11.07 10.32
CA SER A 219 43.65 -12.38 9.89
C SER A 219 43.10 -12.38 8.46
N GLY A 220 43.14 -11.24 7.76
CA GLY A 220 42.70 -11.10 6.37
C GLY A 220 41.24 -10.70 6.17
N VAL A 221 40.50 -10.38 7.24
CA VAL A 221 39.10 -9.93 7.13
C VAL A 221 39.04 -8.50 6.60
N ASN A 222 38.32 -8.29 5.50
CA ASN A 222 38.13 -6.95 4.94
C ASN A 222 36.99 -6.19 5.63
N LEU A 223 37.33 -5.51 6.73
CA LEU A 223 36.37 -4.77 7.54
C LEU A 223 35.60 -3.68 6.79
N SER A 224 36.11 -3.18 5.64
CA SER A 224 35.42 -2.14 4.86
C SER A 224 34.12 -2.62 4.21
N GLN A 225 33.93 -3.94 4.08
CA GLN A 225 32.69 -4.53 3.56
C GLN A 225 31.56 -4.48 4.59
N TYR A 226 31.88 -4.39 5.88
CA TYR A 226 30.92 -4.48 6.98
C TYR A 226 30.64 -3.11 7.58
N ARG A 227 29.49 -2.54 7.21
CA ARG A 227 29.02 -1.26 7.77
C ARG A 227 28.57 -1.42 9.21
N HIS A 228 27.85 -2.51 9.51
CA HIS A 228 27.38 -2.85 10.84
C HIS A 228 28.32 -3.86 11.49
N ARG A 229 28.80 -3.56 12.70
CA ARG A 229 29.75 -4.43 13.41
C ARG A 229 29.28 -4.64 14.84
N VAL A 230 29.00 -5.88 15.22
CA VAL A 230 28.54 -6.22 16.57
C VAL A 230 29.65 -6.93 17.32
N TYR A 231 30.00 -6.45 18.50
CA TYR A 231 31.02 -7.06 19.37
C TYR A 231 30.32 -7.75 20.53
N VAL A 232 30.64 -9.02 20.75
CA VAL A 232 30.01 -9.84 21.79
C VAL A 232 31.04 -10.15 22.87
N TYR A 233 30.78 -9.65 24.07
CA TYR A 233 31.58 -9.87 25.27
C TYR A 233 30.97 -10.99 26.13
N PRO A 234 31.80 -11.82 26.79
CA PRO A 234 31.28 -12.85 27.68
C PRO A 234 30.58 -12.25 28.90
N LYS A 235 29.62 -13.00 29.46
CA LYS A 235 28.84 -12.60 30.63
C LYS A 235 29.69 -12.11 31.80
N ASN A 236 30.85 -12.74 32.00
CA ASN A 236 31.68 -12.52 33.18
C ASN A 236 32.47 -11.19 33.14
N VAL A 237 32.48 -10.45 32.03
CA VAL A 237 33.13 -9.12 31.96
C VAL A 237 32.42 -8.13 32.88
N GLY A 238 31.09 -8.22 33.01
CA GLY A 238 30.32 -7.43 33.97
C GLY A 238 30.18 -5.95 33.59
N CYS A 239 29.86 -5.63 32.34
CA CYS A 239 29.80 -4.26 31.82
C CYS A 239 28.72 -3.36 32.44
N GLY A 240 27.79 -3.93 33.21
CA GLY A 240 26.70 -3.18 33.83
C GLY A 240 25.61 -2.73 32.84
N TRP A 241 25.72 -3.13 31.58
CA TRP A 241 24.73 -2.98 30.51
C TRP A 241 24.57 -4.31 29.77
N ALA A 242 23.41 -4.52 29.15
CA ALA A 242 23.14 -5.67 28.29
C ALA A 242 23.61 -5.40 26.85
N GLY A 243 23.38 -4.17 26.40
CA GLY A 243 23.81 -3.68 25.10
C GLY A 243 24.26 -2.22 25.17
N LEU A 244 25.02 -1.84 24.16
CA LEU A 244 25.45 -0.48 23.88
C LEU A 244 25.52 -0.34 22.37
N ALA A 245 24.96 0.73 21.80
CA ALA A 245 24.98 0.90 20.35
C ALA A 245 25.18 2.35 19.93
N HIS A 246 25.73 2.51 18.72
CA HIS A 246 25.59 3.76 17.99
C HIS A 246 24.12 3.98 17.60
N VAL A 247 23.61 5.20 17.81
CA VAL A 247 22.31 5.62 17.28
C VAL A 247 22.51 6.19 15.88
N GLY A 248 22.12 5.45 14.85
CA GLY A 248 22.43 5.74 13.45
C GLY A 248 23.84 5.28 13.03
N CYS A 249 24.19 5.55 11.77
CA CYS A 249 25.48 5.18 11.19
C CYS A 249 26.13 6.34 10.43
N GLY A 250 27.41 6.59 10.72
CA GLY A 250 28.31 7.30 9.82
C GLY A 250 28.78 6.37 8.69
N THR A 251 30.10 6.33 8.46
CA THR A 251 30.72 5.35 7.55
C THR A 251 30.57 3.91 8.05
N THR A 252 30.59 3.74 9.37
CA THR A 252 30.39 2.48 10.09
C THR A 252 29.56 2.75 11.34
N CYS A 253 28.87 1.74 11.83
CA CYS A 253 28.17 1.75 13.11
C CYS A 253 28.47 0.47 13.87
N ARG A 254 28.45 0.59 15.19
CA ARG A 254 28.84 -0.47 16.10
C ARG A 254 27.75 -0.73 17.12
N ALA A 255 27.68 -1.98 17.55
CA ALA A 255 26.94 -2.42 18.72
C ALA A 255 27.86 -3.30 19.57
N TRP A 256 27.68 -3.25 20.88
CA TRP A 256 28.37 -4.08 21.85
C TRP A 256 27.34 -4.77 22.70
N ILE A 257 27.49 -6.07 22.91
CA ILE A 257 26.52 -6.90 23.60
C ILE A 257 27.24 -7.75 24.63
N GLN A 258 26.68 -7.83 25.83
CA GLN A 258 27.15 -8.74 26.86
C GLN A 258 26.29 -10.01 26.86
N THR A 259 26.92 -11.19 26.78
CA THR A 259 26.16 -12.45 26.85
C THR A 259 25.51 -12.63 28.22
N GLY A 260 24.34 -13.28 28.24
CA GLY A 260 23.73 -13.78 29.47
C GLY A 260 22.92 -12.78 30.30
N ILE A 261 22.62 -11.60 29.75
CA ILE A 261 21.58 -10.66 30.20
C ILE A 261 20.49 -10.60 29.12
N GLY A 262 19.23 -10.85 29.47
CA GLY A 262 18.12 -10.90 28.51
C GLY A 262 18.20 -12.08 27.51
N SER A 263 17.33 -12.08 26.50
CA SER A 263 17.42 -13.03 25.39
C SER A 263 18.30 -12.47 24.27
N MET A 264 19.32 -13.21 23.83
CA MET A 264 20.29 -12.75 22.83
C MET A 264 19.64 -12.19 21.54
N PRO A 265 18.64 -12.84 20.91
CA PRO A 265 18.02 -12.31 19.70
C PRO A 265 17.34 -10.94 19.92
N PHE A 266 16.71 -10.74 21.08
CA PHE A 266 16.09 -9.46 21.44
C PHE A 266 17.14 -8.35 21.59
N VAL A 267 18.21 -8.60 22.35
CA VAL A 267 19.27 -7.58 22.55
C VAL A 267 19.92 -7.23 21.21
N LEU A 268 20.23 -8.24 20.38
CA LEU A 268 20.74 -8.00 19.02
C LEU A 268 19.78 -7.12 18.19
N ALA A 269 18.48 -7.43 18.17
CA ALA A 269 17.49 -6.64 17.44
C ALA A 269 17.39 -5.20 17.96
N HIS A 270 17.44 -5.02 19.27
CA HIS A 270 17.39 -3.72 19.95
C HIS A 270 18.61 -2.85 19.58
N GLU A 271 19.82 -3.36 19.80
CA GLU A 271 21.06 -2.64 19.51
C GLU A 271 21.22 -2.32 18.01
N LEU A 272 20.82 -3.26 17.15
CA LEU A 272 20.80 -3.02 15.71
C LEU A 272 19.74 -1.99 15.34
N GLY A 273 18.58 -1.98 16.01
CA GLY A 273 17.56 -0.93 15.85
C GLY A 273 18.10 0.47 16.14
N HIS A 274 18.97 0.61 17.14
CA HIS A 274 19.72 1.85 17.36
C HIS A 274 20.63 2.19 16.18
N ASN A 275 21.41 1.23 15.65
CA ASN A 275 22.22 1.46 14.45
C ASN A 275 21.38 1.94 13.25
N LEU A 276 20.11 1.55 13.16
CA LEU A 276 19.20 2.03 12.10
C LEU A 276 18.75 3.48 12.29
N GLY A 277 18.91 4.04 13.48
CA GLY A 277 18.58 5.42 13.80
C GLY A 277 17.35 5.58 14.70
N SER A 278 16.80 4.51 15.24
CA SER A 278 15.73 4.59 16.24
C SER A 278 16.28 4.77 17.65
N SER A 279 15.59 5.54 18.47
CA SER A 279 15.76 5.51 19.93
C SER A 279 14.75 4.52 20.53
N HIS A 280 14.62 4.50 21.85
CA HIS A 280 13.71 3.59 22.54
C HIS A 280 12.23 3.79 22.19
N ALA A 281 11.45 2.74 22.45
CA ALA A 281 10.00 2.82 22.51
C ALA A 281 9.56 2.90 23.98
N ALA A 282 9.15 4.11 24.38
CA ALA A 282 8.74 4.44 25.73
C ALA A 282 7.22 4.41 25.89
N THR A 283 6.75 4.45 27.13
CA THR A 283 5.32 4.71 27.43
C THR A 283 5.21 5.98 28.28
N LEU A 284 4.14 6.73 28.08
CA LEU A 284 3.79 7.84 28.96
C LEU A 284 3.11 7.33 30.24
N ASN A 285 3.71 7.61 31.40
CA ASN A 285 3.10 7.32 32.70
C ASN A 285 1.95 8.30 32.98
N ALA A 286 1.06 7.93 33.92
CA ALA A 286 -0.07 8.77 34.31
C ALA A 286 0.34 10.13 34.92
N ASP A 287 1.57 10.26 35.42
CA ASP A 287 2.14 11.51 35.95
C ASP A 287 2.83 12.37 34.87
N GLY A 288 2.77 11.94 33.60
CA GLY A 288 3.41 12.62 32.48
C GLY A 288 4.90 12.30 32.30
N THR A 289 5.50 11.48 33.16
CA THR A 289 6.89 11.03 32.99
C THR A 289 6.99 9.91 31.97
N LEU A 290 8.14 9.80 31.29
CA LEU A 290 8.38 8.69 30.36
C LEU A 290 8.92 7.47 31.11
N ASN A 291 8.35 6.31 30.81
CA ASN A 291 8.95 5.02 31.11
C ASN A 291 9.70 4.52 29.87
N GLU A 292 11.03 4.57 29.94
CA GLU A 292 11.92 4.42 28.79
C GLU A 292 11.72 3.15 27.97
N TYR A 293 11.47 2.01 28.63
CA TYR A 293 11.20 0.72 27.99
C TYR A 293 9.73 0.30 28.20
N GLY A 294 8.85 1.27 28.39
CA GLY A 294 7.46 1.04 28.74
C GLY A 294 6.63 0.41 27.62
N ASP A 295 7.04 0.58 26.35
CA ASP A 295 6.31 0.03 25.22
C ASP A 295 6.59 -1.46 25.09
N LYS A 296 5.53 -2.28 25.12
CA LYS A 296 5.62 -3.75 24.97
C LYS A 296 5.27 -4.21 23.55
N THR A 297 5.02 -3.27 22.66
CA THR A 297 4.55 -3.52 21.29
C THR A 297 5.64 -3.35 20.24
N ASP A 298 6.86 -3.01 20.68
CA ASP A 298 8.04 -2.69 19.87
C ASP A 298 9.31 -3.21 20.57
N TYR A 299 10.23 -3.82 19.83
CA TYR A 299 11.50 -4.34 20.36
C TYR A 299 12.47 -3.26 20.81
N MET A 300 12.28 -2.01 20.40
CA MET A 300 12.97 -0.84 20.97
C MET A 300 12.44 -0.48 22.37
N GLY A 301 11.37 -1.13 22.83
CA GLY A 301 10.88 -1.05 24.20
C GLY A 301 11.24 -2.31 24.98
N SER A 302 10.29 -2.88 25.73
CA SER A 302 10.49 -4.13 26.48
C SER A 302 9.84 -5.36 25.84
N GLY A 303 9.13 -5.21 24.71
CA GLY A 303 8.44 -6.31 24.06
C GLY A 303 9.18 -6.80 22.82
N TYR A 304 9.58 -8.07 22.76
CA TYR A 304 10.21 -8.59 21.55
C TYR A 304 9.20 -8.78 20.41
N ARG A 305 8.95 -7.69 19.68
CA ARG A 305 7.89 -7.47 18.69
C ARG A 305 8.41 -6.55 17.59
N PRO A 306 8.03 -6.73 16.31
CA PRO A 306 8.38 -5.79 15.25
C PRO A 306 7.99 -4.36 15.61
N MET A 307 8.72 -3.38 15.06
CA MET A 307 8.56 -1.97 15.38
C MET A 307 7.12 -1.47 15.18
N ASN A 308 6.70 -0.54 16.04
CA ASN A 308 5.41 0.14 15.96
C ASN A 308 5.36 1.09 14.75
N ALA A 309 4.17 1.59 14.41
CA ALA A 309 3.96 2.42 13.22
C ALA A 309 4.82 3.70 13.23
N ALA A 310 5.03 4.30 14.39
CA ALA A 310 5.82 5.51 14.56
C ALA A 310 7.30 5.26 14.21
N HIS A 311 7.91 4.19 14.73
CA HIS A 311 9.28 3.82 14.37
C HIS A 311 9.42 3.36 12.91
N ARG A 312 8.43 2.66 12.36
CA ARG A 312 8.44 2.29 10.93
C ARG A 312 8.44 3.53 10.02
N ASP A 313 7.64 4.55 10.35
CA ASP A 313 7.65 5.82 9.63
C ASP A 313 8.95 6.59 9.82
N LEU A 314 9.49 6.65 11.05
CA LEU A 314 10.79 7.26 11.36
C LEU A 314 11.92 6.69 10.49
N LEU A 315 11.97 5.36 10.35
CA LEU A 315 12.96 4.66 9.53
C LEU A 315 12.63 4.70 8.03
N GLY A 316 11.47 5.25 7.66
CA GLY A 316 11.05 5.43 6.28
C GLY A 316 10.60 4.14 5.59
N TYR A 317 10.19 3.11 6.34
CA TYR A 317 9.74 1.84 5.77
C TYR A 317 8.43 1.95 4.98
N TYR A 318 7.64 3.00 5.20
CA TYR A 318 6.47 3.32 4.38
C TYR A 318 6.81 4.07 3.08
N ASN A 319 8.06 4.52 2.87
CA ASN A 319 8.40 5.29 1.66
C ASN A 319 8.24 4.50 0.36
N ASP A 320 8.53 3.20 0.41
CA ASP A 320 8.40 2.31 -0.76
C ASP A 320 7.02 1.64 -0.82
N PHE A 321 6.21 1.82 0.24
CA PHE A 321 4.81 1.41 0.29
C PHE A 321 3.91 2.50 0.91
N PRO A 322 3.84 3.69 0.27
CA PRO A 322 3.09 4.83 0.80
C PRO A 322 1.59 4.53 0.93
N GLU A 323 1.09 3.55 0.18
CA GLU A 323 -0.30 3.10 0.21
C GLU A 323 -0.74 2.50 1.55
N PHE A 324 0.17 2.12 2.45
CA PHE A 324 -0.19 1.51 3.74
C PHE A 324 -0.07 2.44 4.95
N LEU A 325 0.43 3.67 4.76
CA LEU A 325 0.41 4.73 5.77
C LEU A 325 -0.45 5.90 5.28
N LEU A 326 -1.68 5.97 5.76
CA LEU A 326 -2.58 7.06 5.39
C LEU A 326 -2.30 8.30 6.23
N GLY A 327 -1.83 9.37 5.59
CA GLY A 327 -1.88 10.71 6.17
C GLY A 327 -3.31 11.23 6.16
N LEU A 328 -3.86 11.58 7.32
CA LEU A 328 -5.26 11.98 7.44
C LEU A 328 -5.38 13.36 8.08
N THR A 329 -5.89 14.34 7.34
CA THR A 329 -6.03 15.73 7.77
C THR A 329 -7.46 16.13 8.12
N ARG A 330 -8.45 15.33 7.72
CA ARG A 330 -9.88 15.53 8.03
C ARG A 330 -10.43 14.38 8.88
N SER A 331 -11.54 14.64 9.57
CA SER A 331 -12.23 13.59 10.34
C SER A 331 -12.79 12.51 9.42
N SER A 332 -12.59 11.23 9.76
CA SER A 332 -12.93 10.11 8.88
C SER A 332 -13.15 8.81 9.62
N ASP A 333 -14.00 7.95 9.06
CA ASP A 333 -14.06 6.53 9.42
C ASP A 333 -13.18 5.73 8.44
N VAL A 334 -12.20 5.01 8.97
CA VAL A 334 -11.17 4.31 8.20
C VAL A 334 -11.04 2.88 8.68
N THR A 335 -10.96 1.94 7.72
CA THR A 335 -10.59 0.55 8.00
C THR A 335 -9.07 0.41 7.92
N ILE A 336 -8.48 -0.18 8.95
CA ILE A 336 -7.06 -0.53 9.00
C ILE A 336 -6.88 -2.04 9.20
N THR A 337 -5.94 -2.63 8.47
CA THR A 337 -5.49 -4.01 8.66
C THR A 337 -4.44 -4.08 9.77
N THR A 338 -4.39 -5.22 10.47
CA THR A 338 -3.40 -5.43 11.54
C THR A 338 -1.96 -5.32 11.04
N MET A 339 -1.10 -4.70 11.85
CA MET A 339 0.32 -4.45 11.53
C MET A 339 1.17 -5.71 11.38
N GLU A 340 0.68 -6.85 11.89
CA GLU A 340 1.34 -8.14 11.86
C GLU A 340 1.24 -8.85 10.50
N LYS A 341 0.42 -8.35 9.57
CA LYS A 341 0.32 -8.89 8.21
C LYS A 341 1.52 -8.52 7.34
N ASP A 342 1.84 -9.42 6.42
CA ASP A 342 2.86 -9.23 5.39
C ASP A 342 2.28 -8.50 4.17
N LEU A 343 2.72 -7.27 3.95
CA LEU A 343 2.25 -6.38 2.88
C LEU A 343 2.63 -6.82 1.46
N ARG A 344 3.40 -7.90 1.32
CA ARG A 344 3.65 -8.51 0.01
C ARG A 344 2.46 -9.34 -0.48
N ASP A 345 1.50 -9.65 0.39
CA ASP A 345 0.25 -10.31 0.00
C ASP A 345 -0.61 -9.35 -0.82
N PRO A 346 -0.85 -9.65 -2.12
CA PRO A 346 -1.63 -8.77 -3.00
C PRO A 346 -3.10 -8.64 -2.59
N ASN A 347 -3.59 -9.50 -1.68
CA ASN A 347 -4.96 -9.42 -1.15
C ASN A 347 -5.10 -8.37 -0.04
N ILE A 348 -4.01 -7.80 0.47
CA ILE A 348 -4.06 -6.75 1.47
C ILE A 348 -4.12 -5.40 0.76
N THR A 349 -5.30 -4.79 0.79
CA THR A 349 -5.57 -3.52 0.10
C THR A 349 -5.84 -2.36 1.04
N ASP A 350 -6.04 -2.63 2.33
CA ASP A 350 -6.33 -1.61 3.34
C ASP A 350 -5.05 -1.08 3.99
N PHE A 351 -5.15 0.10 4.60
CA PHE A 351 -4.05 0.74 5.31
C PHE A 351 -3.62 -0.07 6.53
N GLN A 352 -2.34 -0.08 6.90
CA GLN A 352 -1.90 -0.68 8.17
C GLN A 352 -1.78 0.32 9.31
N ALA A 353 -1.56 1.59 8.98
CA ALA A 353 -1.44 2.65 9.96
C ALA A 353 -1.96 3.98 9.42
N LEU A 354 -2.37 4.84 10.35
CA LEU A 354 -2.75 6.23 10.08
C LEU A 354 -1.73 7.16 10.71
N LYS A 355 -1.43 8.26 10.03
CA LYS A 355 -0.58 9.35 10.51
C LYS A 355 -1.42 10.63 10.58
N ILE A 356 -1.76 11.04 11.79
CA ILE A 356 -2.67 12.15 12.06
C ILE A 356 -1.85 13.37 12.50
N PRO A 357 -1.82 14.47 11.73
CA PRO A 357 -1.21 15.71 12.20
C PRO A 357 -2.04 16.32 13.33
N THR A 358 -1.37 17.02 14.23
CA THR A 358 -1.99 17.57 15.43
C THR A 358 -1.88 19.10 15.48
N SER A 359 -2.61 19.73 16.39
CA SER A 359 -2.52 21.17 16.66
C SER A 359 -1.12 21.64 17.10
N LEU A 360 -0.31 20.74 17.67
CA LEU A 360 1.04 21.01 18.15
C LEU A 360 2.12 20.83 17.08
N SER A 361 1.72 20.62 15.81
CA SER A 361 2.65 20.34 14.70
C SER A 361 3.46 19.04 14.89
N ASP A 362 2.99 18.12 15.74
CA ASP A 362 3.45 16.73 15.80
C ASP A 362 2.44 15.80 15.12
N HIS A 363 2.66 14.48 15.22
CA HIS A 363 1.76 13.48 14.65
C HIS A 363 1.44 12.40 15.68
N LEU A 364 0.20 11.91 15.62
CA LEU A 364 -0.20 10.63 16.23
C LEU A 364 -0.18 9.54 15.16
N TYR A 365 0.23 8.34 15.56
CA TYR A 365 0.24 7.13 14.76
C TYR A 365 -0.78 6.16 15.33
N ILE A 366 -1.73 5.74 14.49
CA ILE A 366 -2.81 4.84 14.86
C ILE A 366 -2.62 3.52 14.12
N SER A 367 -2.66 2.41 14.83
CA SER A 367 -2.44 1.08 14.23
C SER A 367 -3.27 0.01 14.91
N TYR A 368 -3.68 -1.02 14.17
CA TYR A 368 -4.37 -2.18 14.75
C TYR A 368 -3.35 -3.29 15.03
N ARG A 369 -3.41 -3.85 16.25
CA ARG A 369 -2.49 -4.89 16.71
C ARG A 369 -3.25 -6.17 17.03
N LYS A 370 -2.66 -7.30 16.67
CA LYS A 370 -3.23 -8.62 16.92
C LYS A 370 -2.15 -9.62 17.30
N ASN A 371 -2.51 -10.61 18.10
CA ASN A 371 -1.65 -11.70 18.53
C ASN A 371 -1.52 -12.76 17.42
N GLU A 372 -0.93 -12.34 16.32
CA GLU A 372 -0.59 -13.18 15.18
C GLU A 372 0.83 -12.90 14.68
N GLY A 373 1.23 -13.61 13.63
CA GLY A 373 2.57 -13.52 13.08
C GLY A 373 3.65 -14.20 13.94
N VAL A 374 4.89 -14.12 13.48
CA VAL A 374 6.04 -14.85 14.05
C VAL A 374 6.31 -14.45 15.51
N PHE A 375 6.18 -13.16 15.80
CA PHE A 375 6.48 -12.64 17.13
C PHE A 375 5.29 -12.77 18.07
N GLY A 376 4.05 -12.67 17.58
CA GLY A 376 2.82 -12.63 18.38
C GLY A 376 2.60 -11.26 19.04
N MET A 377 1.61 -11.14 19.93
CA MET A 377 1.30 -9.93 20.70
C MET A 377 0.91 -10.29 22.14
N ALA A 378 1.12 -9.38 23.10
CA ALA A 378 0.62 -9.62 24.45
C ALA A 378 -0.91 -9.43 24.49
N SER A 379 -1.62 -10.22 25.29
CA SER A 379 -3.09 -10.29 25.28
C SER A 379 -3.79 -8.95 25.57
N ASN A 380 -3.14 -8.05 26.30
CA ASN A 380 -3.70 -6.72 26.58
C ASN A 380 -3.61 -5.75 25.38
N PHE A 381 -2.89 -6.11 24.32
CA PHE A 381 -2.83 -5.37 23.05
C PHE A 381 -3.46 -6.15 21.89
N ASP A 382 -3.91 -7.37 22.13
CA ASP A 382 -4.54 -8.22 21.12
C ASP A 382 -5.92 -7.68 20.75
N GLU A 383 -6.18 -7.57 19.46
CA GLU A 383 -7.37 -6.95 18.87
C GLU A 383 -7.62 -5.52 19.38
N ARG A 384 -6.56 -4.73 19.54
CA ARG A 384 -6.66 -3.33 19.98
C ARG A 384 -6.00 -2.35 19.03
N ILE A 385 -6.53 -1.13 19.02
CA ILE A 385 -5.92 0.02 18.37
C ILE A 385 -4.83 0.55 19.28
N SER A 386 -3.59 0.62 18.79
CA SER A 386 -2.44 1.24 19.48
C SER A 386 -2.22 2.66 18.96
N ILE A 387 -1.92 3.56 19.91
CA ILE A 387 -1.73 4.98 19.68
C ILE A 387 -0.32 5.35 20.12
N HIS A 388 0.48 5.84 19.17
CA HIS A 388 1.86 6.24 19.38
C HIS A 388 2.09 7.67 18.91
N ARG A 389 3.18 8.28 19.37
CA ARG A 389 3.74 9.52 18.79
C ARG A 389 5.26 9.41 18.67
N LEU A 390 5.87 10.32 17.93
CA LEU A 390 7.32 10.47 17.88
C LEU A 390 7.77 11.69 18.68
N GLU A 391 8.83 11.52 19.46
CA GLU A 391 9.59 12.60 20.11
C GLU A 391 11.05 12.52 19.66
N GLY A 392 11.37 13.19 18.56
CA GLY A 392 12.66 13.01 17.88
C GLY A 392 12.77 11.60 17.31
N LEU A 393 13.77 10.84 17.75
CA LEU A 393 14.01 9.45 17.34
C LEU A 393 13.28 8.42 18.21
N LYS A 394 12.61 8.86 19.29
CA LYS A 394 11.92 8.00 20.26
C LYS A 394 10.45 7.87 19.89
N SER A 395 9.92 6.64 19.90
CA SER A 395 8.46 6.43 19.89
C SER A 395 7.92 6.39 21.31
N VAL A 396 6.73 6.96 21.49
CA VAL A 396 6.03 6.97 22.78
C VAL A 396 4.66 6.35 22.59
N PHE A 397 4.45 5.19 23.20
CA PHE A 397 3.14 4.58 23.37
C PHE A 397 2.29 5.42 24.34
N ILE A 398 1.11 5.82 23.88
CA ILE A 398 0.22 6.70 24.62
C ILE A 398 -0.92 5.91 25.24
N SER A 399 -1.61 5.11 24.42
CA SER A 399 -2.75 4.33 24.86
C SER A 399 -3.06 3.21 23.87
N HIS A 400 -3.90 2.28 24.31
CA HIS A 400 -4.56 1.34 23.43
C HIS A 400 -6.07 1.33 23.71
N ILE A 401 -6.88 1.20 22.68
CA ILE A 401 -8.34 1.14 22.81
C ILE A 401 -8.91 -0.10 22.11
N GLY A 402 -9.90 -0.73 22.72
CA GLY A 402 -10.64 -1.85 22.16
C GLY A 402 -11.98 -1.38 21.58
N GLN A 403 -12.73 -2.28 20.94
CA GLN A 403 -14.05 -1.95 20.38
C GLN A 403 -14.96 -1.20 21.38
N GLY A 404 -15.55 -0.10 20.90
CA GLY A 404 -16.44 0.78 21.66
C GLY A 404 -15.73 1.77 22.59
N GLU A 405 -14.41 1.66 22.76
CA GLU A 405 -13.63 2.61 23.56
C GLU A 405 -13.17 3.82 22.74
N THR A 406 -12.78 4.87 23.45
CA THR A 406 -12.36 6.15 22.89
C THR A 406 -11.10 6.65 23.58
N PHE A 407 -10.19 7.20 22.78
CA PHE A 407 -9.06 8.00 23.24
C PHE A 407 -9.25 9.45 22.78
N GLU A 408 -8.94 10.41 23.65
CA GLU A 408 -9.04 11.83 23.35
C GLU A 408 -7.79 12.55 23.89
N ASP A 409 -7.10 13.26 23.00
CA ASP A 409 -6.04 14.21 23.35
C ASP A 409 -6.52 15.61 22.98
N THR A 410 -7.11 16.29 23.97
CA THR A 410 -7.67 17.64 23.82
C THR A 410 -6.60 18.69 23.50
N ASP A 411 -5.37 18.48 23.96
CA ASP A 411 -4.27 19.44 23.74
C ASP A 411 -3.82 19.38 22.28
N ARG A 412 -3.81 18.17 21.69
CA ARG A 412 -3.51 17.92 20.28
C ARG A 412 -4.70 18.04 19.34
N GLY A 413 -5.92 18.14 19.90
CA GLY A 413 -7.16 18.25 19.15
C GLY A 413 -7.52 16.98 18.38
N VAL A 414 -7.17 15.80 18.88
CA VAL A 414 -7.44 14.52 18.20
C VAL A 414 -8.25 13.59 19.11
N LYS A 415 -9.30 13.00 18.53
CA LYS A 415 -10.08 11.94 19.17
C LYS A 415 -10.13 10.71 18.27
N VAL A 416 -9.98 9.54 18.87
CA VAL A 416 -9.91 8.24 18.20
C VAL A 416 -10.95 7.32 18.84
N GLU A 417 -11.87 6.78 18.06
CA GLU A 417 -12.88 5.84 18.50
C GLU A 417 -12.69 4.51 17.77
N ALA A 418 -12.64 3.40 18.50
CA ALA A 418 -12.58 2.07 17.89
C ALA A 418 -14.01 1.59 17.63
N LEU A 419 -14.51 1.79 16.41
CA LEU A 419 -15.89 1.46 16.04
C LEU A 419 -16.12 -0.06 16.02
N ALA A 420 -15.18 -0.79 15.42
CA ALA A 420 -15.18 -2.25 15.35
C ALA A 420 -13.75 -2.78 15.35
N THR A 421 -13.51 -3.88 16.07
CA THR A 421 -12.25 -4.61 16.04
C THR A 421 -12.55 -6.10 15.91
N GLY A 422 -11.81 -6.82 15.08
CA GLY A 422 -11.93 -8.27 14.99
C GLY A 422 -11.48 -8.82 13.64
N GLY A 423 -11.13 -10.10 13.59
CA GLY A 423 -10.55 -10.67 12.38
C GLY A 423 -9.19 -10.04 12.08
N ASP A 424 -8.97 -9.58 10.84
CA ASP A 424 -7.69 -8.98 10.41
C ASP A 424 -7.74 -7.46 10.29
N THR A 425 -8.90 -6.86 10.60
CA THR A 425 -9.18 -5.43 10.39
C THR A 425 -9.82 -4.78 11.61
N ALA A 426 -9.68 -3.47 11.70
CA ALA A 426 -10.44 -2.65 12.61
C ALA A 426 -10.98 -1.41 11.89
N GLU A 427 -12.18 -0.98 12.28
CA GLU A 427 -12.77 0.28 11.84
C GLU A 427 -12.57 1.32 12.93
N VAL A 428 -11.92 2.43 12.58
CA VAL A 428 -11.62 3.53 13.50
C VAL A 428 -12.23 4.83 13.01
N ARG A 429 -12.82 5.58 13.93
CA ARG A 429 -13.20 6.98 13.70
C ARG A 429 -12.10 7.88 14.21
N ILE A 430 -11.60 8.75 13.35
CA ILE A 430 -10.68 9.82 13.70
C ILE A 430 -11.43 11.13 13.62
N ILE A 431 -11.41 11.92 14.69
CA ILE A 431 -11.89 13.29 14.71
C ILE A 431 -10.69 14.21 14.91
N VAL A 432 -10.50 15.13 13.96
CA VAL A 432 -9.38 16.08 13.95
C VAL A 432 -9.93 17.48 14.21
N ASN A 433 -9.28 18.23 15.10
CA ASN A 433 -9.64 19.61 15.48
C ASN A 433 -11.12 19.79 15.88
N ASN A 434 -11.69 18.78 16.54
CA ASN A 434 -13.10 18.73 16.94
C ASN A 434 -14.08 18.96 15.77
N GLN A 435 -13.70 18.60 14.54
CA GLN A 435 -14.55 18.70 13.36
C GLN A 435 -15.34 17.39 13.17
N ASP A 436 -16.43 17.21 13.90
CA ASP A 436 -17.26 16.00 13.84
C ASP A 436 -18.47 16.11 12.90
N SER A 437 -18.73 17.30 12.34
CA SER A 437 -19.87 17.54 11.45
C SER A 437 -19.76 16.80 10.12
N CYS A 438 -18.55 16.70 9.57
CA CYS A 438 -18.26 15.96 8.34
C CYS A 438 -17.27 14.83 8.65
N ILE A 439 -17.76 13.59 8.59
CA ILE A 439 -16.98 12.37 8.73
C ILE A 439 -16.89 11.74 7.34
N ALA A 440 -15.71 11.82 6.74
CA ALA A 440 -15.47 11.20 5.46
C ALA A 440 -15.38 9.67 5.61
N ARG A 441 -15.91 8.92 4.65
CA ARG A 441 -15.86 7.46 4.59
C ARG A 441 -15.43 7.00 3.19
N LYS A 442 -15.05 5.72 3.08
CA LYS A 442 -14.78 5.10 1.78
C LYS A 442 -16.11 5.01 1.00
N PRO A 443 -16.23 5.58 -0.21
CA PRO A 443 -17.44 5.43 -1.01
C PRO A 443 -17.60 3.96 -1.47
N SER A 444 -18.80 3.58 -1.87
CA SER A 444 -19.08 2.22 -2.35
C SER A 444 -19.79 2.24 -3.70
N VAL A 445 -19.65 1.15 -4.44
CA VAL A 445 -20.27 0.98 -5.76
C VAL A 445 -20.90 -0.40 -5.87
N ALA A 446 -22.05 -0.47 -6.54
CA ALA A 446 -22.73 -1.72 -6.86
C ALA A 446 -23.26 -1.66 -8.29
N ILE A 447 -23.11 -2.76 -9.03
CA ILE A 447 -23.70 -2.92 -10.36
C ILE A 447 -25.00 -3.72 -10.22
N THR A 448 -26.09 -3.26 -10.84
CA THR A 448 -27.42 -3.89 -10.71
C THR A 448 -27.42 -5.28 -11.35
N GLU A 449 -26.87 -5.40 -12.57
CA GLU A 449 -26.71 -6.67 -13.28
C GLU A 449 -25.28 -6.80 -13.76
N SER A 450 -24.56 -7.80 -13.22
CA SER A 450 -23.18 -8.10 -13.61
C SER A 450 -23.08 -9.03 -14.82
N LEU A 451 -24.21 -9.57 -15.28
CA LEU A 451 -24.35 -10.39 -16.47
C LEU A 451 -25.59 -9.91 -17.23
N ILE A 452 -25.38 -9.43 -18.46
CA ILE A 452 -26.42 -9.04 -19.40
C ILE A 452 -26.30 -9.93 -20.63
N GLU A 453 -27.41 -10.52 -21.07
CA GLU A 453 -27.43 -11.57 -22.10
C GLU A 453 -28.32 -11.20 -23.28
N THR A 454 -27.88 -11.58 -24.48
CA THR A 454 -28.66 -11.50 -25.72
C THR A 454 -28.36 -12.73 -26.57
N ASP A 455 -29.30 -13.10 -27.43
CA ASP A 455 -29.16 -14.10 -28.48
C ASP A 455 -28.73 -13.49 -29.83
N HIS A 456 -28.68 -12.16 -29.95
CA HIS A 456 -28.35 -11.47 -31.20
C HIS A 456 -27.15 -10.52 -31.05
N SER A 457 -26.14 -10.67 -31.90
CA SER A 457 -25.04 -9.73 -32.03
C SER A 457 -25.53 -8.37 -32.55
N GLY A 458 -24.89 -7.27 -32.13
CA GLY A 458 -25.35 -5.92 -32.44
C GLY A 458 -26.36 -5.34 -31.44
N THR A 459 -26.85 -6.14 -30.50
CA THR A 459 -27.85 -5.69 -29.52
C THR A 459 -27.23 -4.78 -28.47
N SER A 460 -27.85 -3.63 -28.22
CA SER A 460 -27.55 -2.80 -27.05
C SER A 460 -28.25 -3.33 -25.81
N LEU A 461 -27.50 -3.58 -24.74
CA LEU A 461 -28.02 -3.93 -23.43
C LEU A 461 -27.55 -2.90 -22.40
N GLU A 462 -28.40 -2.59 -21.43
CA GLU A 462 -28.09 -1.62 -20.38
C GLU A 462 -27.87 -2.31 -19.03
N THR A 463 -26.93 -1.78 -18.25
CA THR A 463 -26.81 -2.06 -16.82
C THR A 463 -26.62 -0.75 -16.06
N GLN A 464 -26.85 -0.76 -14.76
CA GLN A 464 -26.79 0.42 -13.91
C GLN A 464 -25.71 0.25 -12.84
N VAL A 465 -24.91 1.30 -12.65
CA VAL A 465 -23.92 1.39 -11.58
C VAL A 465 -24.41 2.38 -10.54
N ASN A 466 -24.66 1.89 -9.34
CA ASN A 466 -25.07 2.66 -8.18
C ASN A 466 -23.84 3.05 -7.37
N ILE A 467 -23.70 4.35 -7.13
CA ILE A 467 -22.56 4.97 -6.46
C ILE A 467 -23.08 5.57 -5.17
N THR A 468 -22.56 5.10 -4.04
CA THR A 468 -22.95 5.57 -2.72
C THR A 468 -21.84 6.42 -2.14
N ASN A 469 -22.17 7.67 -1.81
CA ASN A 469 -21.32 8.50 -0.99
C ASN A 469 -21.59 8.21 0.48
N ASN A 470 -20.72 7.42 1.10
CA ASN A 470 -20.87 7.00 2.51
C ASN A 470 -20.48 8.09 3.52
N ASP A 471 -20.08 9.28 3.08
CA ASP A 471 -19.78 10.40 3.98
C ASP A 471 -21.00 10.76 4.84
N SER A 472 -20.76 11.28 6.04
CA SER A 472 -21.85 11.78 6.88
C SER A 472 -22.57 12.96 6.20
N SER A 473 -23.86 13.13 6.49
CA SER A 473 -24.71 14.16 5.87
C SER A 473 -24.25 15.62 6.04
N GLY A 474 -23.29 15.89 6.93
CA GLY A 474 -22.66 17.21 7.04
C GLY A 474 -21.49 17.46 6.08
N CYS A 475 -21.13 16.48 5.26
CA CYS A 475 -20.12 16.62 4.21
C CYS A 475 -20.70 17.18 2.90
N SER A 476 -19.83 17.74 2.06
CA SER A 476 -20.18 18.15 0.70
C SER A 476 -20.36 16.95 -0.23
N ALA A 477 -21.08 17.16 -1.34
CA ALA A 477 -21.15 16.18 -2.42
C ALA A 477 -19.76 15.82 -2.97
N ARG A 478 -19.60 14.57 -3.39
CA ARG A 478 -18.40 14.06 -4.07
C ARG A 478 -18.62 13.99 -5.57
N GLN A 479 -17.56 14.22 -6.33
CA GLN A 479 -17.56 14.10 -7.79
C GLN A 479 -16.82 12.83 -8.19
N PHE A 480 -17.42 12.03 -9.07
CA PHE A 480 -16.80 10.82 -9.60
C PHE A 480 -16.70 10.90 -11.12
N ASN A 481 -15.48 10.73 -11.65
CA ASN A 481 -15.21 10.66 -13.08
C ASN A 481 -15.17 9.20 -13.52
N LEU A 482 -15.89 8.86 -14.58
CA LEU A 482 -15.99 7.52 -15.12
C LEU A 482 -14.89 7.27 -16.16
N GLY A 483 -14.21 6.14 -16.05
CA GLY A 483 -13.42 5.50 -17.10
C GLY A 483 -14.04 4.14 -17.46
N LEU A 484 -14.01 3.79 -18.73
CA LEU A 484 -14.56 2.53 -19.26
C LEU A 484 -13.50 1.80 -20.08
N THR A 485 -13.47 0.47 -19.95
CA THR A 485 -12.65 -0.42 -20.77
C THR A 485 -13.47 -1.66 -21.12
N SER A 486 -13.35 -2.17 -22.34
CA SER A 486 -14.07 -3.36 -22.81
C SER A 486 -13.20 -4.24 -23.68
N ASP A 487 -13.59 -5.50 -23.81
CA ASP A 487 -13.00 -6.44 -24.76
C ASP A 487 -13.22 -6.00 -26.22
N ALA A 488 -12.36 -6.49 -27.12
CA ALA A 488 -12.52 -6.25 -28.55
C ALA A 488 -13.85 -6.81 -29.05
N GLY A 489 -14.54 -6.07 -29.92
CA GLY A 489 -15.87 -6.43 -30.41
C GLY A 489 -17.04 -5.97 -29.52
N LEU A 490 -16.75 -5.31 -28.39
CA LEU A 490 -17.74 -4.71 -27.51
C LEU A 490 -17.47 -3.22 -27.33
N SER A 491 -18.46 -2.38 -27.62
CA SER A 491 -18.44 -0.95 -27.29
C SER A 491 -19.28 -0.69 -26.05
N VAL A 492 -18.77 0.11 -25.11
CA VAL A 492 -19.50 0.50 -23.92
C VAL A 492 -19.51 2.02 -23.81
N THR A 493 -20.69 2.58 -23.63
CA THR A 493 -20.90 4.01 -23.44
C THR A 493 -21.66 4.26 -22.14
N SER A 494 -21.71 5.52 -21.71
CA SER A 494 -22.51 5.93 -20.57
C SER A 494 -23.26 7.21 -20.86
N ASN A 495 -24.42 7.35 -20.23
CA ASN A 495 -25.19 8.58 -20.25
C ASN A 495 -24.45 9.77 -19.59
N ASN A 496 -23.56 9.51 -18.62
CA ASN A 496 -22.79 10.53 -17.93
C ASN A 496 -21.35 10.05 -17.64
N MET A 497 -20.36 10.83 -18.09
CA MET A 497 -18.94 10.55 -17.81
C MET A 497 -18.44 11.12 -16.47
N SER A 498 -19.27 11.90 -15.78
CA SER A 498 -19.01 12.44 -14.45
C SER A 498 -20.32 12.60 -13.70
N VAL A 499 -20.33 12.30 -12.40
CA VAL A 499 -21.53 12.34 -11.57
C VAL A 499 -21.24 12.87 -10.16
N SER A 500 -22.18 13.65 -9.64
CA SER A 500 -22.17 14.15 -8.26
C SER A 500 -23.00 13.23 -7.37
N ALA A 501 -22.45 12.82 -6.23
CA ALA A 501 -23.18 12.11 -5.19
C ALA A 501 -23.21 12.96 -3.92
N GLU A 502 -24.41 13.39 -3.53
CA GLU A 502 -24.62 14.07 -2.23
C GLU A 502 -24.21 13.16 -1.07
N ALA A 503 -23.76 13.74 0.04
CA ALA A 503 -23.37 12.97 1.22
C ALA A 503 -24.55 12.16 1.77
N ASP A 504 -24.27 10.94 2.25
CA ASP A 504 -25.28 9.94 2.64
C ASP A 504 -26.28 9.60 1.51
N GLY A 505 -25.88 9.85 0.26
CA GLY A 505 -26.72 9.72 -0.93
C GLY A 505 -26.25 8.62 -1.86
N VAL A 506 -27.18 8.17 -2.70
CA VAL A 506 -26.93 7.25 -3.81
C VAL A 506 -27.25 7.97 -5.12
N THR A 507 -26.35 7.84 -6.09
CA THR A 507 -26.55 8.29 -7.47
C THR A 507 -26.26 7.14 -8.42
N SER A 508 -26.69 7.25 -9.67
CA SER A 508 -26.56 6.15 -10.62
C SER A 508 -26.15 6.64 -12.01
N ILE A 509 -25.36 5.82 -12.69
CA ILE A 509 -25.04 5.95 -14.10
C ILE A 509 -25.54 4.72 -14.84
N VAL A 510 -25.96 4.91 -16.09
CA VAL A 510 -26.34 3.83 -17.00
C VAL A 510 -25.16 3.56 -17.91
N LEU A 511 -24.80 2.28 -18.04
CA LEU A 511 -23.82 1.78 -18.98
C LEU A 511 -24.57 1.04 -20.08
N GLU A 512 -24.40 1.46 -21.32
CA GLU A 512 -24.94 0.79 -22.50
C GLU A 512 -23.81 0.05 -23.19
N ALA A 513 -23.95 -1.28 -23.31
CA ALA A 513 -23.00 -2.16 -23.96
C ALA A 513 -23.59 -2.70 -25.26
N THR A 514 -22.88 -2.51 -26.36
CA THR A 514 -23.30 -2.92 -27.71
C THR A 514 -22.19 -3.75 -28.35
N SER A 515 -22.51 -4.98 -28.72
CA SER A 515 -21.60 -5.84 -29.48
C SER A 515 -21.53 -5.40 -30.95
N GLU A 516 -20.46 -5.75 -31.64
CA GLU A 516 -20.41 -5.62 -33.11
C GLU A 516 -21.46 -6.52 -33.78
N LEU A 517 -21.97 -6.11 -34.95
CA LEU A 517 -23.04 -6.81 -35.67
C LEU A 517 -22.75 -8.30 -35.96
N ASN A 518 -21.49 -8.72 -36.02
CA ASN A 518 -21.06 -10.09 -36.30
C ASN A 518 -20.17 -10.67 -35.18
N ALA A 519 -20.31 -10.15 -33.96
CA ALA A 519 -19.58 -10.68 -32.81
C ALA A 519 -19.93 -12.17 -32.60
N ALA A 520 -18.91 -12.98 -32.29
CA ALA A 520 -19.11 -14.40 -32.06
C ALA A 520 -19.84 -14.65 -30.72
N ASN A 521 -20.57 -15.77 -30.64
CA ASN A 521 -21.16 -16.22 -29.38
C ASN A 521 -20.08 -16.39 -28.30
N GLY A 522 -20.36 -15.92 -27.09
CA GLY A 522 -19.42 -15.95 -25.98
C GLY A 522 -19.57 -14.79 -25.02
N ASP A 523 -18.62 -14.72 -24.08
CA ASP A 523 -18.59 -13.74 -23.00
C ASP A 523 -17.59 -12.63 -23.36
N TYR A 524 -18.06 -11.39 -23.29
CA TYR A 524 -17.26 -10.18 -23.46
C TYR A 524 -17.28 -9.43 -22.13
N GLN A 525 -16.11 -9.11 -21.60
CA GLN A 525 -15.99 -8.37 -20.35
C GLN A 525 -15.90 -6.87 -20.61
N PHE A 526 -16.48 -6.10 -19.70
CA PHE A 526 -16.21 -4.68 -19.59
C PHE A 526 -16.05 -4.29 -18.13
N GLN A 527 -15.27 -3.23 -17.91
CA GLN A 527 -14.95 -2.69 -16.59
C GLN A 527 -15.21 -1.20 -16.57
N PHE A 528 -15.60 -0.72 -15.41
CA PHE A 528 -15.68 0.70 -15.11
C PHE A 528 -14.73 1.05 -13.96
N ILE A 529 -14.19 2.26 -14.01
CA ILE A 529 -13.40 2.87 -12.95
C ILE A 529 -14.01 4.23 -12.63
N LEU A 530 -14.38 4.47 -11.38
CA LEU A 530 -14.85 5.74 -10.87
C LEU A 530 -13.73 6.39 -10.07
N THR A 531 -13.32 7.59 -10.46
CA THR A 531 -12.24 8.33 -9.79
C THR A 531 -12.79 9.59 -9.11
N ASP A 532 -12.58 9.73 -7.81
CA ASP A 532 -12.81 10.97 -7.06
C ASP A 532 -11.51 11.79 -7.03
N PRO A 533 -11.42 12.90 -7.80
CA PRO A 533 -10.20 13.68 -7.90
C PRO A 533 -9.85 14.43 -6.61
N ASN A 534 -10.79 14.55 -5.67
CA ASN A 534 -10.62 15.26 -4.40
C ASN A 534 -10.57 14.31 -3.20
N ALA A 535 -10.59 13.00 -3.43
CA ALA A 535 -10.51 12.02 -2.35
C ALA A 535 -9.14 12.07 -1.68
N GLU A 536 -9.16 12.26 -0.35
CA GLU A 536 -7.97 12.12 0.48
C GLU A 536 -7.58 10.65 0.70
N PHE A 537 -8.56 9.73 0.61
CA PHE A 537 -8.35 8.29 0.69
C PHE A 537 -9.37 7.53 -0.17
N ALA A 538 -8.96 6.38 -0.70
CA ALA A 538 -9.73 5.55 -1.65
C ALA A 538 -10.23 6.34 -2.88
N PRO A 539 -9.31 6.85 -3.73
CA PRO A 539 -9.67 7.72 -4.85
C PRO A 539 -10.37 7.00 -6.00
N THR A 540 -10.31 5.66 -6.04
CA THR A 540 -10.87 4.88 -7.14
C THR A 540 -11.75 3.76 -6.64
N LEU A 541 -12.89 3.58 -7.31
CA LEU A 541 -13.77 2.41 -7.21
C LEU A 541 -13.83 1.76 -8.58
N SER A 542 -14.00 0.44 -8.65
CA SER A 542 -14.13 -0.25 -9.93
C SER A 542 -15.09 -1.42 -9.82
N GLY A 543 -15.60 -1.84 -10.96
CA GLY A 543 -16.39 -3.06 -11.09
C GLY A 543 -16.34 -3.56 -12.52
N GLN A 544 -16.85 -4.79 -12.71
CA GLN A 544 -16.89 -5.45 -14.00
C GLN A 544 -18.25 -6.07 -14.24
N ALA A 545 -18.60 -6.21 -15.52
CA ALA A 545 -19.77 -6.95 -15.98
C ALA A 545 -19.45 -7.73 -17.25
N THR A 546 -20.25 -8.75 -17.47
CA THR A 546 -20.18 -9.64 -18.63
C THR A 546 -21.36 -9.37 -19.54
N TYR A 547 -21.06 -9.08 -20.80
CA TYR A 547 -22.02 -9.12 -21.90
C TYR A 547 -21.91 -10.49 -22.56
N ARG A 548 -22.99 -11.26 -22.59
CA ARG A 548 -23.00 -12.60 -23.17
C ARG A 548 -23.87 -12.66 -24.41
N ILE A 549 -23.28 -13.14 -25.50
CA ILE A 549 -24.00 -13.54 -26.71
C ILE A 549 -24.18 -15.05 -26.63
N VAL A 550 -25.42 -15.48 -26.41
CA VAL A 550 -25.79 -16.91 -26.50
C VAL A 550 -26.15 -17.26 -27.93
N GLN A 551 -26.09 -18.55 -28.25
CA GLN A 551 -26.58 -19.01 -29.53
C GLN A 551 -28.09 -18.81 -29.62
N ASP A 552 -28.53 -18.04 -30.61
CA ASP A 552 -29.93 -17.98 -31.00
C ASP A 552 -30.39 -19.36 -31.53
N THR A 553 -31.49 -19.85 -30.95
CA THR A 553 -32.11 -21.14 -31.28
C THR A 553 -33.59 -20.99 -31.65
N THR A 554 -34.06 -19.75 -31.77
CA THR A 554 -35.47 -19.44 -31.98
C THR A 554 -35.73 -19.25 -33.47
N ALA A 555 -36.37 -20.23 -34.10
CA ALA A 555 -36.74 -20.09 -35.50
C ALA A 555 -37.78 -18.98 -35.74
N PRO A 556 -37.75 -18.30 -36.91
CA PRO A 556 -38.80 -17.36 -37.32
C PRO A 556 -40.19 -18.00 -37.38
N SER A 557 -41.23 -17.17 -37.39
CA SER A 557 -42.59 -17.64 -37.71
C SER A 557 -42.66 -18.24 -39.11
N ALA A 558 -43.53 -19.25 -39.28
CA ALA A 558 -43.79 -19.85 -40.58
C ALA A 558 -44.33 -18.79 -41.58
N PRO A 559 -43.85 -18.79 -42.83
CA PRO A 559 -44.50 -18.03 -43.89
C PRO A 559 -45.97 -18.45 -44.04
N ASN A 560 -46.82 -17.51 -44.44
CA ASN A 560 -48.19 -17.84 -44.84
C ASN A 560 -48.21 -18.75 -46.07
N ARG A 561 -49.31 -19.49 -46.26
CA ARG A 561 -49.54 -20.30 -47.46
C ARG A 561 -49.27 -19.48 -48.73
N PRO A 562 -48.35 -19.89 -49.63
CA PRO A 562 -48.06 -19.12 -50.84
C PRO A 562 -49.26 -19.15 -51.79
N SER A 563 -49.49 -18.02 -52.44
CA SER A 563 -50.36 -17.93 -53.61
C SER A 563 -49.59 -18.40 -54.85
N VAL A 564 -50.23 -19.20 -55.69
CA VAL A 564 -49.59 -19.83 -56.85
C VAL A 564 -50.35 -19.53 -58.14
N SER A 565 -49.61 -19.27 -59.22
CA SER A 565 -50.14 -19.20 -60.58
C SER A 565 -49.19 -19.95 -61.53
N ALA A 566 -49.74 -20.75 -62.44
CA ALA A 566 -48.97 -21.55 -63.39
C ALA A 566 -49.30 -21.18 -64.85
N THR A 567 -48.27 -21.22 -65.71
CA THR A 567 -48.40 -21.20 -67.17
C THR A 567 -47.89 -22.52 -67.74
N GLU A 568 -47.71 -22.64 -69.07
CA GLU A 568 -47.16 -23.84 -69.70
C GLU A 568 -45.66 -24.07 -69.41
N SER A 569 -44.93 -23.08 -68.87
CA SER A 569 -43.47 -23.16 -68.67
C SER A 569 -42.96 -22.58 -67.35
N GLU A 570 -43.83 -21.99 -66.53
CA GLU A 570 -43.41 -21.43 -65.23
C GLU A 570 -44.51 -21.53 -64.17
N VAL A 571 -44.09 -21.63 -62.91
CA VAL A 571 -44.93 -21.47 -61.72
C VAL A 571 -44.42 -20.27 -60.93
N THR A 572 -45.30 -19.29 -60.68
CA THR A 572 -44.99 -18.12 -59.83
C THR A 572 -45.60 -18.33 -58.44
N LEU A 573 -44.76 -18.17 -57.41
CA LEU A 573 -45.15 -18.18 -55.99
C LEU A 573 -45.04 -16.77 -55.43
N ASN A 574 -46.06 -16.34 -54.69
CA ASN A 574 -46.01 -15.09 -53.92
C ASN A 574 -46.51 -15.34 -52.49
N TRP A 575 -45.81 -14.78 -51.52
CA TRP A 575 -46.16 -14.86 -50.10
C TRP A 575 -46.03 -13.49 -49.43
N THR A 576 -46.40 -13.43 -48.15
CA THR A 576 -46.28 -12.21 -47.34
C THR A 576 -45.01 -12.29 -46.52
N ALA A 577 -44.32 -11.15 -46.35
CA ALA A 577 -43.11 -11.09 -45.54
C ALA A 577 -43.42 -11.46 -44.08
N VAL A 578 -42.59 -12.33 -43.53
CA VAL A 578 -42.47 -12.58 -42.10
C VAL A 578 -41.69 -11.41 -41.49
N ASN A 579 -42.20 -10.81 -40.41
CA ASN A 579 -41.67 -9.54 -39.85
C ASN A 579 -41.40 -9.62 -38.33
N ASP A 580 -41.17 -10.81 -37.80
CA ASP A 580 -40.82 -11.02 -36.39
C ASP A 580 -39.30 -11.05 -36.15
N VAL A 581 -38.50 -11.01 -37.22
CA VAL A 581 -37.03 -10.90 -37.20
C VAL A 581 -36.55 -9.97 -38.34
N ASP A 582 -35.45 -9.26 -38.13
CA ASP A 582 -35.01 -8.16 -39.02
C ASP A 582 -34.33 -8.62 -40.32
N GLN A 583 -33.75 -9.83 -40.36
CA GLN A 583 -33.10 -10.38 -41.55
C GLN A 583 -33.53 -11.84 -41.77
N LEU A 584 -34.12 -12.10 -42.96
CA LEU A 584 -34.63 -13.41 -43.34
C LEU A 584 -34.19 -13.81 -44.75
N GLU A 585 -34.03 -15.12 -44.92
CA GLU A 585 -33.99 -15.78 -46.21
C GLU A 585 -35.15 -16.79 -46.29
N TYR A 586 -35.89 -16.80 -47.39
CA TYR A 586 -36.93 -17.79 -47.67
C TYR A 586 -36.36 -18.97 -48.44
N LEU A 587 -36.69 -20.18 -48.01
CA LEU A 587 -36.31 -21.42 -48.66
C LEU A 587 -37.54 -22.00 -49.35
N ILE A 588 -37.44 -22.22 -50.67
CA ILE A 588 -38.54 -22.70 -51.50
C ILE A 588 -38.35 -24.18 -51.76
N TYR A 589 -39.35 -24.97 -51.39
CA TYR A 589 -39.36 -26.41 -51.60
C TYR A 589 -40.37 -26.80 -52.68
N ARG A 590 -39.96 -27.70 -53.58
CA ARG A 590 -40.81 -28.37 -54.57
C ARG A 590 -40.67 -29.87 -54.40
N ASP A 591 -41.78 -30.56 -54.18
CA ASP A 591 -41.82 -32.02 -53.93
C ASP A 591 -40.81 -32.45 -52.85
N ASN A 592 -40.76 -31.67 -51.76
CA ASN A 592 -39.85 -31.82 -50.62
C ASN A 592 -38.35 -31.60 -50.92
N ALA A 593 -37.99 -31.15 -52.12
CA ALA A 593 -36.62 -30.76 -52.45
C ALA A 593 -36.47 -29.24 -52.39
N LEU A 594 -35.43 -28.73 -51.72
CA LEU A 594 -35.05 -27.32 -51.75
C LEU A 594 -34.62 -26.95 -53.18
N ILE A 595 -35.32 -26.01 -53.81
CA ILE A 595 -35.03 -25.59 -55.19
C ILE A 595 -34.43 -24.19 -55.28
N ALA A 596 -34.67 -23.33 -54.28
CA ALA A 596 -34.13 -21.98 -54.25
C ALA A 596 -34.11 -21.39 -52.84
N THR A 597 -33.26 -20.37 -52.66
CA THR A 597 -33.32 -19.45 -51.54
C THR A 597 -33.41 -18.01 -52.05
N THR A 598 -34.13 -17.13 -51.34
CA THR A 598 -34.32 -15.73 -51.75
C THR A 598 -34.67 -14.83 -50.57
N SER A 599 -34.28 -13.55 -50.62
CA SER A 599 -34.76 -12.51 -49.69
C SER A 599 -36.08 -11.85 -50.16
N ASP A 600 -36.49 -12.07 -51.41
CA ASP A 600 -37.73 -11.53 -51.97
C ASP A 600 -38.96 -12.35 -51.52
N THR A 601 -40.15 -11.76 -51.56
CA THR A 601 -41.41 -12.47 -51.26
C THR A 601 -42.09 -13.06 -52.50
N THR A 602 -41.30 -13.28 -53.56
CA THR A 602 -41.73 -13.84 -54.84
C THR A 602 -40.66 -14.75 -55.41
N TYR A 603 -41.09 -15.83 -56.08
CA TYR A 603 -40.20 -16.77 -56.76
C TYR A 603 -40.87 -17.34 -58.02
N ILE A 604 -40.08 -17.48 -59.10
CA ILE A 604 -40.55 -18.04 -60.37
C ILE A 604 -39.77 -19.34 -60.65
N ASP A 605 -40.47 -20.47 -60.63
CA ASP A 605 -39.93 -21.76 -61.02
C ASP A 605 -40.13 -21.99 -62.53
N ASN A 606 -39.03 -21.92 -63.30
CA ASN A 606 -38.99 -22.17 -64.75
C ASN A 606 -38.60 -23.62 -65.10
N ALA A 607 -38.39 -24.48 -64.10
CA ALA A 607 -37.97 -25.86 -64.29
C ALA A 607 -39.15 -26.84 -64.23
N VAL A 608 -40.35 -26.35 -64.54
CA VAL A 608 -41.60 -27.12 -64.49
C VAL A 608 -41.95 -27.70 -65.86
N VAL A 609 -42.64 -28.83 -65.87
CA VAL A 609 -43.05 -29.54 -67.09
C VAL A 609 -44.57 -29.54 -67.21
N LEU A 610 -45.07 -29.39 -68.43
CA LEU A 610 -46.49 -29.45 -68.75
C LEU A 610 -47.11 -30.79 -68.31
N ASP A 611 -48.35 -30.73 -67.84
CA ASP A 611 -49.18 -31.84 -67.33
C ASP A 611 -48.68 -32.51 -66.03
N GLU A 612 -47.60 -32.01 -65.42
CA GLU A 612 -47.14 -32.45 -64.10
C GLU A 612 -47.81 -31.67 -62.97
N THR A 613 -47.93 -32.32 -61.80
CA THR A 613 -48.40 -31.68 -60.56
C THR A 613 -47.24 -31.54 -59.59
N TYR A 614 -47.05 -30.33 -59.08
CA TYR A 614 -45.99 -30.00 -58.14
C TYR A 614 -46.58 -29.53 -56.81
N SER A 615 -45.91 -29.90 -55.74
CA SER A 615 -46.26 -29.48 -54.38
C SER A 615 -45.23 -28.48 -53.85
N TYR A 616 -45.68 -27.28 -53.48
CA TYR A 616 -44.81 -26.20 -52.99
C TYR A 616 -45.11 -25.82 -51.54
N TYR A 617 -44.06 -25.57 -50.77
CA TYR A 617 -44.13 -24.90 -49.48
C TYR A 617 -42.88 -24.04 -49.27
N ILE A 618 -42.96 -23.11 -48.32
CA ILE A 618 -41.90 -22.14 -48.04
C ILE A 618 -41.59 -22.16 -46.54
N THR A 619 -40.31 -22.13 -46.19
CA THR A 619 -39.84 -21.85 -44.82
C THR A 619 -39.09 -20.51 -44.81
N ALA A 620 -38.98 -19.90 -43.65
CA ALA A 620 -38.13 -18.73 -43.41
C ALA A 620 -36.94 -19.15 -42.55
N ARG A 621 -35.77 -18.60 -42.80
CA ARG A 621 -34.57 -18.82 -42.00
C ARG A 621 -33.96 -17.48 -41.59
N ASP A 622 -33.64 -17.35 -40.31
CA ASP A 622 -32.96 -16.16 -39.79
C ASP A 622 -31.45 -16.16 -40.12
N SER A 623 -30.77 -15.08 -39.72
CA SER A 623 -29.32 -14.94 -39.84
C SER A 623 -28.52 -15.95 -38.99
N SER A 624 -29.14 -16.50 -37.95
CA SER A 624 -28.55 -17.50 -37.03
C SER A 624 -28.64 -18.93 -37.58
N GLY A 625 -29.38 -19.11 -38.68
CA GLY A 625 -29.59 -20.38 -39.36
C GLY A 625 -30.78 -21.20 -38.85
N ASN A 626 -31.62 -20.64 -37.97
CA ASN A 626 -32.82 -21.34 -37.50
C ASN A 626 -33.90 -21.27 -38.58
N GLU A 627 -34.34 -22.43 -39.05
CA GLU A 627 -35.37 -22.56 -40.08
C GLU A 627 -36.75 -22.76 -39.43
N SER A 628 -37.74 -21.99 -39.89
CA SER A 628 -39.12 -22.04 -39.44
C SER A 628 -39.75 -23.39 -39.74
N VAL A 629 -40.90 -23.66 -39.10
CA VAL A 629 -41.81 -24.67 -39.64
C VAL A 629 -42.31 -24.25 -41.03
N ALA A 630 -42.64 -25.22 -41.87
CA ALA A 630 -43.13 -24.99 -43.23
C ALA A 630 -44.46 -24.24 -43.23
N SER A 631 -44.66 -23.40 -44.25
CA SER A 631 -45.99 -22.92 -44.61
C SER A 631 -46.93 -24.08 -44.92
N ASP A 632 -48.24 -23.81 -44.96
CA ASP A 632 -49.16 -24.75 -45.59
C ASP A 632 -48.73 -25.00 -47.04
N THR A 633 -48.89 -26.25 -47.49
CA THR A 633 -48.53 -26.68 -48.83
C THR A 633 -49.56 -26.20 -49.86
N VAL A 634 -49.11 -25.90 -51.08
CA VAL A 634 -49.95 -25.63 -52.24
C VAL A 634 -49.58 -26.58 -53.38
N ASP A 635 -50.57 -27.35 -53.84
CA ASP A 635 -50.42 -28.19 -55.01
C ASP A 635 -50.90 -27.42 -56.25
N VAL A 636 -50.10 -27.46 -57.31
CA VAL A 636 -50.43 -26.82 -58.59
C VAL A 636 -50.14 -27.76 -59.74
N GLN A 637 -51.09 -27.86 -60.67
CA GLN A 637 -50.89 -28.59 -61.91
C GLN A 637 -50.53 -27.62 -63.03
N VAL A 638 -49.45 -27.90 -63.74
CA VAL A 638 -48.97 -27.10 -64.88
C VAL A 638 -49.81 -27.46 -66.09
N LYS A 639 -50.84 -26.67 -66.37
CA LYS A 639 -51.75 -26.91 -67.49
C LYS A 639 -51.49 -25.92 -68.60
N GLN A 640 -51.78 -26.35 -69.83
CA GLN A 640 -51.88 -25.44 -70.96
C GLN A 640 -52.99 -24.42 -70.64
N PRO A 641 -52.82 -23.11 -70.92
CA PRO A 641 -53.89 -22.15 -70.73
C PRO A 641 -55.13 -22.64 -71.49
N GLU A 642 -56.29 -22.66 -70.80
CA GLU A 642 -57.55 -22.98 -71.46
C GLU A 642 -57.75 -21.96 -72.58
N ASP A 643 -57.76 -22.45 -73.82
CA ASP A 643 -58.04 -21.68 -75.02
C ASP A 643 -59.50 -21.20 -74.91
N GLU A 644 -59.73 -20.04 -74.28
CA GLU A 644 -61.06 -19.40 -74.28
C GLU A 644 -61.38 -19.03 -75.72
N GLY A 645 -62.10 -19.95 -76.38
CA GLY A 645 -62.52 -19.85 -77.76
C GLY A 645 -63.14 -18.49 -78.08
N GLY A 646 -62.46 -17.73 -78.94
CA GLY A 646 -62.95 -16.49 -79.50
C GLY A 646 -64.23 -16.68 -80.30
N ALA A 647 -65.37 -16.39 -79.68
CA ALA A 647 -66.65 -16.19 -80.36
C ALA A 647 -66.98 -14.69 -80.44
N ILE A 648 -66.85 -14.15 -81.67
CA ILE A 648 -67.73 -13.17 -82.32
C ILE A 648 -68.08 -11.88 -81.53
N PHE A 649 -67.47 -10.75 -81.92
CA PHE A 649 -68.16 -9.45 -82.02
C PHE A 649 -67.48 -8.55 -83.07
N PHE A 650 -68.08 -8.48 -84.27
CA PHE A 650 -67.83 -7.47 -85.29
C PHE A 650 -69.10 -6.63 -85.41
N VAL A 651 -68.96 -5.32 -85.72
CA VAL A 651 -70.02 -4.29 -85.99
C VAL A 651 -70.43 -3.53 -84.69
N THR A 652 -70.25 -2.20 -84.48
CA THR A 652 -69.91 -1.04 -85.33
C THR A 652 -69.54 0.21 -84.49
N LEU A 653 -68.77 1.12 -85.12
CA LEU A 653 -68.79 2.60 -85.06
C LEU A 653 -68.32 3.35 -83.78
N LEU A 654 -67.18 4.05 -83.91
CA LEU A 654 -67.04 5.42 -83.42
C LEU A 654 -66.18 6.25 -84.38
N LEU A 655 -66.88 7.04 -85.19
CA LEU A 655 -66.40 8.17 -85.98
C LEU A 655 -66.28 9.40 -85.06
N LEU A 656 -65.21 10.18 -85.26
CA LEU A 656 -64.91 11.56 -84.83
C LEU A 656 -63.77 11.71 -83.81
N SER A 657 -62.57 11.94 -84.34
CA SER A 657 -61.71 13.00 -83.81
C SER A 657 -61.23 13.83 -84.99
N CYS A 658 -61.79 15.03 -85.12
CA CYS A 658 -61.30 16.04 -86.05
C CYS A 658 -60.81 17.25 -85.26
N TYR A 659 -59.52 17.51 -85.43
CA TYR A 659 -58.85 18.80 -85.42
C TYR A 659 -58.66 19.59 -84.12
N ARG A 660 -57.39 19.90 -83.86
CA ARG A 660 -56.96 21.31 -83.86
C ARG A 660 -55.49 21.47 -84.22
N LEU A 661 -55.26 22.01 -85.43
CA LEU A 661 -54.11 22.85 -85.74
C LEU A 661 -54.44 24.32 -85.38
N ARG A 662 -53.40 25.04 -84.98
CA ARG A 662 -53.30 26.39 -84.37
C ARG A 662 -53.85 27.58 -85.20
N LYS A 663 -54.07 28.73 -84.49
CA LYS A 663 -54.34 30.13 -84.93
C LYS A 663 -55.80 30.38 -85.38
N ARG A 664 -56.54 31.46 -85.05
CA ARG A 664 -56.28 32.88 -84.68
C ARG A 664 -57.50 33.41 -83.87
N VAL A 665 -57.23 34.37 -82.96
CA VAL A 665 -58.07 35.39 -82.28
C VAL A 665 -59.41 34.93 -81.69
#